data_AF-A0A1H2EG87-F1
#
_entry.id   AF-A0A1H2EG87-F1
#
_cell.length_a   1.000
_cell.length_b   1.000
_cell.length_c   1.000
_cell.angle_alpha   90.00
_cell.angle_beta   90.00
_cell.angle_gamma   90.00
#
_symmetry.space_group_name_H-M   'P 1'
#
loop_
_entity.id
_entity.type
_entity.pdbx_description
1 polymer ?
#
loop_
_entity_poly.entity_id
_entity_poly.type
_entity_poly.pdbx_seq_one_letter_code
_entity_poly.pdbx_strand_id
1 'polypeptide(L)'
;MKPIRLLVSVALVLVSAARLAGAEESHLQDGRFLTGPVLWRIGTEDGSAAEFTGKTVPTEFTIPGDWSTRTVWPEWKGSADRNSNWTSDISYSLDKVPAGGAVFAFKPYKASPFVPELAIFSNGLPCGIIQIGGATYPGIGAKGPNDRRFAREHQIYIPREFLVEGKNTLTVQRLGHPYQRGFYLWLDFSIDYMRLNALDKIPDEPVHSNFVKIGYSEGQFPVNPKTIATAQAGHEWMGVAYSNNPERGPFFNELVGIQKPADRLAYMQKLKELNMEVIMMGWGCGRTTNAQIVDGKLPEDATTYITNLFRDYGTYMRYYEICNEPCMRIGKTSYDYCVAVANLVNKIKPDTVILNPPSYTFGGGYGDPVNWDNAEGRDRRRALDALCSTLNGHSFAQSYMNANGGGSFIETVDTYGKWTDNVAELPNGFPKPFVTTEMGSATCHWDLNEIPTNRYASIEDRNIRAHIGFADVFLVADLWNNGVMYNYLKGTPDDLSTWQAAPCSDGKDDRGGVDTENRVKVLRRFTLAYATHGRPLPYTYSNPEAVKNELVYFRAVDTSALPPIPGSGATSKKLLLNFVNFNEQKSYTVAVRVTMPKAGSYAGVRYGSETSYTAARTEVTLDAKPELDLSVDLGPGESVQYILEPVGA
;
A
#
# COMPACT_ATOMS: atom_id res chain seq x y z
N MET A 1 47.52 25.50 41.66
CA MET A 1 46.61 24.61 40.89
C MET A 1 45.48 25.46 40.35
N LYS A 2 45.30 25.52 39.03
CA LYS A 2 44.24 26.30 38.35
C LYS A 2 43.00 25.42 38.18
N PRO A 3 41.76 25.97 38.26
CA PRO A 3 40.57 25.23 37.85
C PRO A 3 40.33 25.43 36.34
N ILE A 4 40.05 24.35 35.62
CA ILE A 4 39.59 24.40 34.22
C ILE A 4 38.14 23.91 34.14
N ARG A 5 37.33 24.82 33.60
CA ARG A 5 35.97 24.78 33.07
C ARG A 5 35.43 23.40 32.66
N LEU A 6 34.30 23.01 33.24
CA LEU A 6 33.37 22.00 32.74
C LEU A 6 32.05 22.71 32.41
N LEU A 7 31.90 23.25 31.19
CA LEU A 7 30.68 23.94 30.74
C LEU A 7 30.66 24.00 29.20
N VAL A 8 30.51 22.85 28.53
CA VAL A 8 30.19 22.79 27.08
C VAL A 8 29.18 21.67 26.71
N SER A 9 28.93 20.65 27.55
CA SER A 9 28.23 19.45 27.05
C SER A 9 26.70 19.38 27.23
N VAL A 10 26.02 20.43 27.70
CA VAL A 10 24.55 20.37 27.91
C VAL A 10 23.74 21.09 26.81
N ALA A 11 24.37 21.97 26.03
CA ALA A 11 23.67 22.75 25.00
C ALA A 11 23.41 21.97 23.69
N LEU A 12 24.15 20.89 23.39
CA LEU A 12 23.99 20.14 22.14
C LEU A 12 22.85 19.09 22.17
N VAL A 13 22.44 18.64 23.35
CA VAL A 13 21.37 17.65 23.54
C VAL A 13 19.98 18.29 23.56
N LEU A 14 19.88 19.56 23.98
CA LEU A 14 18.60 20.29 24.00
C LEU A 14 18.19 20.86 22.63
N VAL A 15 19.16 21.17 21.76
CA VAL A 15 18.88 21.66 20.39
C VAL A 15 18.45 20.51 19.45
N SER A 16 18.86 19.27 19.73
CA SER A 16 18.43 18.07 19.00
C SER A 16 17.04 17.59 19.43
N ALA A 17 16.70 17.68 20.72
CA ALA A 17 15.36 17.38 21.21
C ALA A 17 14.29 18.39 20.72
N ALA A 18 14.64 19.70 20.61
CA ALA A 18 13.73 20.72 20.08
C ALA A 18 13.51 20.61 18.56
N ARG A 19 14.48 20.09 17.80
CA ARG A 19 14.29 19.76 16.36
C ARG A 19 13.47 18.49 16.14
N LEU A 20 13.46 17.55 17.10
CA LEU A 20 12.61 16.36 17.06
C LEU A 20 11.16 16.70 17.42
N ALA A 21 10.94 17.58 18.41
CA ALA A 21 9.59 18.04 18.78
C ALA A 21 8.92 18.90 17.69
N GLY A 22 9.71 19.65 16.90
CA GLY A 22 9.19 20.41 15.75
C GLY A 22 8.88 19.58 14.50
N ALA A 23 9.27 18.30 14.48
CA ALA A 23 8.99 17.36 13.38
C ALA A 23 7.75 16.49 13.64
N GLU A 24 7.25 16.42 14.87
CA GLU A 24 6.04 15.65 15.20
C GLU A 24 4.75 16.30 14.66
N GLU A 25 4.73 17.62 14.40
CA GLU A 25 3.55 18.30 13.83
C GLU A 25 3.56 18.43 12.30
N SER A 26 4.72 18.33 11.62
CA SER A 26 4.78 18.63 10.18
C SER A 26 4.39 17.47 9.26
N HIS A 27 4.50 16.21 9.70
CA HIS A 27 4.24 15.07 8.81
C HIS A 27 2.75 14.72 8.67
N LEU A 28 1.89 15.14 9.60
CA LEU A 28 0.44 14.96 9.47
C LEU A 28 -0.19 15.89 8.41
N GLN A 29 0.56 16.88 7.90
CA GLN A 29 0.09 17.86 6.90
C GLN A 29 0.60 17.63 5.47
N ASP A 30 1.17 16.46 5.14
CA ASP A 30 1.68 16.13 3.79
C ASP A 30 0.59 15.94 2.72
N GLY A 31 -0.52 16.70 2.74
CA GLY A 31 -1.58 16.65 1.72
C GLY A 31 -2.27 15.28 1.58
N ARG A 32 -2.03 14.35 2.53
CA ARG A 32 -2.49 12.96 2.49
C ARG A 32 -4.00 12.82 2.67
N PHE A 33 -4.62 13.82 3.28
CA PHE A 33 -6.05 13.86 3.53
C PHE A 33 -6.67 14.97 2.70
N LEU A 34 -7.67 14.61 1.90
CA LEU A 34 -8.53 15.60 1.26
C LEU A 34 -9.33 16.27 2.38
N THR A 35 -9.29 17.60 2.39
CA THR A 35 -9.97 18.41 3.41
C THR A 35 -10.92 19.38 2.72
N GLY A 36 -11.94 19.78 3.46
CA GLY A 36 -12.95 20.72 3.01
C GLY A 36 -14.04 20.90 4.05
N PRO A 37 -15.06 21.74 3.80
CA PRO A 37 -16.15 21.95 4.75
C PRO A 37 -16.84 20.64 5.12
N VAL A 38 -17.04 20.40 6.41
CA VAL A 38 -17.75 19.21 6.91
C VAL A 38 -19.23 19.32 6.56
N LEU A 39 -19.74 18.35 5.81
CA LEU A 39 -21.16 18.23 5.48
C LEU A 39 -21.92 17.58 6.65
N TRP A 40 -21.34 16.53 7.23
CA TRP A 40 -21.83 15.88 8.45
C TRP A 40 -20.76 15.00 9.08
N ARG A 41 -20.96 14.61 10.35
CA ARG A 41 -20.18 13.57 11.04
C ARG A 41 -21.07 12.70 11.92
N ILE A 42 -20.61 11.47 12.15
CA ILE A 42 -21.09 10.54 13.18
C ILE A 42 -19.88 10.20 14.04
N GLY A 43 -19.96 10.51 15.32
CA GLY A 43 -18.85 10.43 16.26
C GLY A 43 -18.00 11.70 16.37
N THR A 44 -17.00 11.63 17.23
CA THR A 44 -16.05 12.67 17.60
C THR A 44 -14.65 12.18 17.31
N GLU A 45 -13.78 13.08 16.86
CA GLU A 45 -12.36 12.79 16.64
C GLU A 45 -11.62 12.92 17.98
N ASP A 46 -11.82 11.95 18.88
CA ASP A 46 -11.21 11.93 20.22
C ASP A 46 -10.43 10.64 20.52
N GLY A 47 -10.36 9.73 19.55
CA GLY A 47 -9.69 8.46 19.70
C GLY A 47 -10.41 7.53 20.67
N SER A 48 -11.74 7.52 20.67
CA SER A 48 -12.58 6.72 21.57
C SER A 48 -13.82 6.19 20.85
N ALA A 49 -14.42 5.14 21.38
CA ALA A 49 -15.73 4.65 20.94
C ALA A 49 -16.82 4.86 22.01
N ALA A 50 -16.52 5.62 23.07
CA ALA A 50 -17.35 5.69 24.29
C ALA A 50 -18.73 6.33 24.09
N GLU A 51 -18.86 7.24 23.12
CA GLU A 51 -20.09 7.94 22.79
C GLU A 51 -21.12 7.07 22.05
N PHE A 52 -20.72 5.92 21.51
CA PHE A 52 -21.59 4.99 20.79
C PHE A 52 -22.24 3.99 21.75
N THR A 53 -23.39 4.35 22.31
CA THR A 53 -24.07 3.53 23.32
C THR A 53 -25.17 2.61 22.74
N GLY A 54 -25.34 2.61 21.41
CA GLY A 54 -26.34 1.78 20.74
C GLY A 54 -26.01 0.29 20.78
N LYS A 55 -27.05 -0.54 20.69
CA LYS A 55 -26.92 -2.02 20.71
C LYS A 55 -26.78 -2.62 19.31
N THR A 56 -27.22 -1.91 18.29
CA THR A 56 -27.18 -2.30 16.87
C THR A 56 -26.75 -1.12 16.03
N VAL A 57 -26.31 -1.39 14.80
CA VAL A 57 -26.20 -0.34 13.77
C VAL A 57 -27.58 -0.17 13.14
N PRO A 58 -28.09 1.06 12.99
CA PRO A 58 -29.36 1.29 12.32
C PRO A 58 -29.23 0.96 10.83
N THR A 59 -30.15 0.16 10.28
CA THR A 59 -30.16 -0.15 8.83
C THR A 59 -30.39 1.10 8.00
N GLU A 60 -31.22 2.03 8.47
CA GLU A 60 -31.41 3.36 7.88
C GLU A 60 -31.14 4.42 8.96
N PHE A 61 -30.35 5.43 8.63
CA PHE A 61 -30.02 6.51 9.56
C PHE A 61 -30.09 7.86 8.85
N THR A 62 -30.87 8.79 9.40
CA THR A 62 -30.89 10.18 8.89
C THR A 62 -29.96 11.02 9.74
N ILE A 63 -29.03 11.74 9.11
CA ILE A 63 -28.15 12.68 9.82
C ILE A 63 -29.01 13.71 10.56
N PRO A 64 -28.88 13.82 11.89
CA PRO A 64 -29.71 14.73 12.67
C PRO A 64 -29.20 16.17 12.52
N GLY A 65 -30.08 17.17 12.57
CA GLY A 65 -29.70 18.58 12.37
C GLY A 65 -28.74 19.15 13.43
N ASP A 66 -28.61 18.48 14.57
CA ASP A 66 -27.73 18.84 15.70
C ASP A 66 -26.36 18.13 15.65
N TRP A 67 -26.05 17.39 14.57
CA TRP A 67 -24.85 16.54 14.43
C TRP A 67 -23.54 17.24 14.83
N SER A 68 -23.43 18.55 14.58
CA SER A 68 -22.21 19.33 14.81
C SER A 68 -21.94 19.60 16.29
N THR A 69 -22.98 19.55 17.13
CA THR A 69 -22.91 19.79 18.58
C THR A 69 -23.17 18.54 19.42
N ARG A 70 -23.56 17.42 18.78
CA ARG A 70 -23.87 16.15 19.44
C ARG A 70 -22.60 15.48 19.97
N THR A 71 -22.67 14.98 21.21
CA THR A 71 -21.55 14.31 21.92
C THR A 71 -21.84 12.87 22.32
N VAL A 72 -23.03 12.34 21.97
CA VAL A 72 -23.45 10.95 22.23
C VAL A 72 -24.26 10.46 21.04
N TRP A 73 -24.06 9.21 20.64
CA TRP A 73 -24.71 8.56 19.51
C TRP A 73 -25.46 7.29 19.98
N PRO A 74 -26.59 7.44 20.69
CA PRO A 74 -27.30 6.32 21.29
C PRO A 74 -27.92 5.36 20.26
N GLU A 75 -28.09 5.82 19.02
CA GLU A 75 -28.62 5.03 17.92
C GLU A 75 -27.60 4.05 17.35
N TRP A 76 -26.30 4.29 17.57
CA TRP A 76 -25.20 3.59 16.91
C TRP A 76 -24.47 2.63 17.83
N LYS A 77 -24.34 1.37 17.41
CA LYS A 77 -23.32 0.45 17.94
C LYS A 77 -21.97 0.76 17.29
N GLY A 78 -21.05 1.32 18.06
CA GLY A 78 -19.72 1.71 17.60
C GLY A 78 -18.75 0.54 17.36
N SER A 79 -19.22 -0.70 17.37
CA SER A 79 -18.40 -1.90 17.17
C SER A 79 -19.07 -2.93 16.26
N ALA A 80 -18.24 -3.60 15.47
CA ALA A 80 -18.58 -4.78 14.68
C ALA A 80 -17.92 -6.01 15.30
N ASP A 81 -18.68 -7.10 15.44
CA ASP A 81 -18.23 -8.39 15.96
C ASP A 81 -18.53 -9.52 14.97
N ARG A 82 -18.02 -10.73 15.23
CA ARG A 82 -18.25 -11.92 14.37
C ARG A 82 -19.72 -12.24 14.01
N ASN A 83 -20.70 -11.70 14.72
CA ASN A 83 -22.13 -11.98 14.51
C ASN A 83 -22.89 -10.80 13.89
N SER A 84 -22.30 -9.62 13.78
CA SER A 84 -23.01 -8.41 13.33
C SER A 84 -22.77 -8.09 11.87
N ASN A 85 -23.82 -8.08 11.05
CA ASN A 85 -23.81 -7.35 9.79
C ASN A 85 -23.83 -5.84 10.09
N TRP A 86 -22.67 -5.19 10.02
CA TRP A 86 -22.51 -3.77 10.33
C TRP A 86 -22.72 -2.98 9.03
N THR A 87 -23.99 -2.69 8.71
CA THR A 87 -24.39 -2.00 7.46
C THR A 87 -25.44 -0.93 7.75
N SER A 88 -25.30 0.25 7.14
CA SER A 88 -26.23 1.36 7.31
C SER A 88 -26.36 2.19 6.02
N ASP A 89 -27.59 2.58 5.70
CA ASP A 89 -27.93 3.59 4.70
C ASP A 89 -28.08 4.96 5.38
N ILE A 90 -27.07 5.81 5.22
CA ILE A 90 -27.00 7.14 5.83
C ILE A 90 -27.61 8.17 4.89
N SER A 91 -28.79 8.68 5.23
CA SER A 91 -29.52 9.73 4.51
C SER A 91 -29.07 11.13 4.94
N TYR A 92 -28.80 11.99 3.96
CA TYR A 92 -28.46 13.41 4.17
C TYR A 92 -28.98 14.26 2.99
N SER A 93 -28.94 15.59 3.12
CA SER A 93 -29.35 16.50 2.06
C SER A 93 -28.22 17.47 1.68
N LEU A 94 -28.14 17.77 0.38
CA LEU A 94 -27.23 18.76 -0.17
C LEU A 94 -28.05 19.89 -0.81
N ASP A 95 -27.81 21.14 -0.39
CA ASP A 95 -28.39 22.31 -1.07
C ASP A 95 -27.87 22.43 -2.51
N LYS A 96 -26.63 22.01 -2.72
CA LYS A 96 -25.95 21.95 -4.02
C LYS A 96 -24.90 20.84 -4.00
N VAL A 97 -24.70 20.16 -5.13
CA VAL A 97 -23.57 19.22 -5.28
C VAL A 97 -22.24 19.99 -5.24
N PRO A 98 -21.30 19.64 -4.34
CA PRO A 98 -20.00 20.29 -4.31
C PRO A 98 -19.25 20.15 -5.64
N ALA A 99 -18.55 21.19 -6.06
CA ALA A 99 -17.97 21.27 -7.40
C ALA A 99 -16.92 20.18 -7.69
N GLY A 100 -16.21 19.74 -6.65
CA GLY A 100 -15.23 18.66 -6.68
C GLY A 100 -15.74 17.30 -6.24
N GLY A 101 -17.01 17.16 -5.85
CA GLY A 101 -17.52 15.95 -5.20
C GLY A 101 -17.32 15.97 -3.68
N ALA A 102 -17.20 14.81 -3.06
CA ALA A 102 -17.03 14.71 -1.61
C ALA A 102 -15.91 13.73 -1.24
N VAL A 103 -15.48 13.76 0.01
CA VAL A 103 -14.63 12.72 0.60
C VAL A 103 -15.29 12.17 1.85
N PHE A 104 -15.43 10.85 1.90
CA PHE A 104 -15.87 10.12 3.08
C PHE A 104 -14.64 9.69 3.87
N ALA A 105 -14.57 10.05 5.14
CA ALA A 105 -13.52 9.67 6.07
C ALA A 105 -14.06 8.69 7.12
N PHE A 106 -13.27 7.66 7.40
CA PHE A 106 -13.54 6.64 8.41
C PHE A 106 -12.30 6.46 9.28
N LYS A 107 -12.47 6.56 10.60
CA LYS A 107 -11.41 6.32 11.58
C LYS A 107 -11.81 5.17 12.51
N PRO A 108 -11.07 4.04 12.52
CA PRO A 108 -11.26 3.02 13.53
C PRO A 108 -10.66 3.47 14.86
N TYR A 109 -11.31 3.10 15.97
CA TYR A 109 -10.71 3.15 17.30
C TYR A 109 -9.80 1.93 17.54
N LYS A 110 -10.30 0.74 17.18
CA LYS A 110 -9.60 -0.56 17.21
C LYS A 110 -10.01 -1.39 16.01
N ALA A 111 -9.10 -2.24 15.52
CA ALA A 111 -9.39 -3.19 14.46
C ALA A 111 -8.53 -4.46 14.62
N SER A 112 -9.08 -5.57 14.17
CA SER A 112 -8.43 -6.88 14.15
C SER A 112 -7.35 -6.99 13.06
N PRO A 113 -6.31 -7.82 13.25
CA PRO A 113 -5.33 -8.13 12.21
C PRO A 113 -5.88 -8.94 11.04
N PHE A 114 -7.15 -9.38 11.06
CA PHE A 114 -7.76 -10.08 9.93
C PHE A 114 -8.26 -9.15 8.81
N VAL A 115 -7.99 -7.85 8.91
CA VAL A 115 -8.29 -6.81 7.91
C VAL A 115 -9.79 -6.67 7.63
N PRO A 116 -10.57 -6.10 8.57
CA PRO A 116 -11.96 -5.75 8.31
C PRO A 116 -12.09 -4.80 7.11
N GLU A 117 -13.21 -4.91 6.38
CA GLU A 117 -13.47 -4.13 5.18
C GLU A 117 -14.79 -3.36 5.26
N LEU A 118 -14.83 -2.15 4.70
CA LEU A 118 -16.06 -1.37 4.49
C LEU A 118 -16.22 -0.99 3.02
N ALA A 119 -17.27 -1.46 2.37
CA ALA A 119 -17.68 -0.96 1.06
C ALA A 119 -18.54 0.30 1.21
N ILE A 120 -18.27 1.30 0.39
CA ILE A 120 -18.95 2.59 0.38
C ILE A 120 -19.67 2.76 -0.96
N PHE A 121 -20.97 3.06 -0.89
CA PHE A 121 -21.79 3.38 -2.05
C PHE A 121 -22.46 4.74 -1.88
N SER A 122 -22.46 5.56 -2.93
CA SER A 122 -23.18 6.83 -2.97
C SER A 122 -24.35 6.70 -3.93
N ASN A 123 -25.57 6.85 -3.43
CA ASN A 123 -26.81 6.65 -4.19
C ASN A 123 -26.85 5.30 -4.92
N GLY A 124 -26.28 4.26 -4.28
CA GLY A 124 -26.14 2.91 -4.82
C GLY A 124 -24.95 2.68 -5.74
N LEU A 125 -24.19 3.72 -6.12
CA LEU A 125 -23.02 3.59 -6.98
C LEU A 125 -21.75 3.29 -6.18
N PRO A 126 -20.90 2.34 -6.62
CA PRO A 126 -19.71 1.92 -5.88
C PRO A 126 -18.62 2.98 -5.88
N CYS A 127 -18.25 3.45 -4.69
CA CYS A 127 -17.21 4.48 -4.49
C CYS A 127 -15.85 3.87 -4.09
N GLY A 128 -15.87 2.84 -3.24
CA GLY A 128 -14.65 2.13 -2.88
C GLY A 128 -14.80 1.12 -1.75
N ILE A 129 -13.73 0.39 -1.45
CA ILE A 129 -13.59 -0.48 -0.29
C ILE A 129 -12.45 0.02 0.60
N ILE A 130 -12.73 0.30 1.87
CA ILE A 130 -11.74 0.61 2.88
C ILE A 130 -11.14 -0.70 3.41
N GLN A 131 -9.82 -0.80 3.39
CA GLN A 131 -9.07 -1.88 4.03
C GLN A 131 -8.59 -1.39 5.40
N ILE A 132 -9.09 -1.97 6.48
CA ILE A 132 -8.81 -1.47 7.83
C ILE A 132 -7.64 -2.26 8.42
N GLY A 133 -6.47 -1.62 8.50
CA GLY A 133 -5.30 -2.17 9.19
C GLY A 133 -5.53 -2.19 10.70
N GLY A 134 -5.28 -3.33 11.35
CA GLY A 134 -5.58 -3.52 12.77
C GLY A 134 -4.56 -4.40 13.47
N ALA A 135 -4.27 -4.08 14.74
CA ALA A 135 -3.34 -4.85 15.59
C ALA A 135 -4.01 -5.40 16.84
N THR A 136 -5.29 -5.12 17.05
CA THR A 136 -6.02 -5.51 18.25
C THR A 136 -6.36 -6.99 18.18
N TYR A 137 -5.95 -7.74 19.19
CA TYR A 137 -6.13 -9.18 19.16
C TYR A 137 -7.61 -9.56 19.35
N PRO A 138 -8.21 -10.40 18.49
CA PRO A 138 -9.63 -10.75 18.58
C PRO A 138 -9.95 -11.75 19.72
N GLY A 139 -8.98 -12.13 20.55
CA GLY A 139 -9.22 -12.86 21.81
C GLY A 139 -9.28 -14.38 21.73
N ILE A 140 -8.52 -15.05 20.85
CA ILE A 140 -8.40 -16.51 20.82
C ILE A 140 -7.22 -16.99 21.68
N GLY A 141 -7.41 -17.94 22.61
CA GLY A 141 -6.31 -18.44 23.45
C GLY A 141 -5.92 -17.48 24.58
N ALA A 142 -4.81 -17.77 25.26
CA ALA A 142 -4.37 -16.95 26.39
C ALA A 142 -4.20 -15.50 25.92
N LYS A 143 -4.79 -14.52 26.63
CA LYS A 143 -4.45 -13.11 26.46
C LYS A 143 -2.93 -13.03 26.46
N GLY A 144 -2.34 -12.75 25.30
CA GLY A 144 -0.94 -12.41 25.23
C GLY A 144 -0.71 -11.21 26.17
N PRO A 145 0.48 -11.08 26.77
CA PRO A 145 0.75 -10.01 27.72
C PRO A 145 0.60 -8.58 27.14
N ASN A 146 0.44 -8.41 25.82
CA ASN A 146 0.42 -7.12 25.15
C ASN A 146 -0.72 -7.04 24.12
N ASP A 147 -1.83 -6.38 24.45
CA ASP A 147 -2.79 -5.93 23.43
C ASP A 147 -2.17 -4.76 22.65
N ARG A 148 -2.66 -4.50 21.43
CA ARG A 148 -2.12 -3.44 20.56
C ARG A 148 -3.24 -2.64 19.94
N ARG A 149 -3.00 -1.34 19.77
CA ARG A 149 -3.93 -0.43 19.14
C ARG A 149 -3.21 0.32 18.03
N PHE A 150 -3.66 0.08 16.81
CA PHE A 150 -3.28 0.85 15.64
C PHE A 150 -4.56 1.43 15.02
N ALA A 151 -4.54 2.73 14.75
CA ALA A 151 -5.66 3.42 14.13
C ALA A 151 -5.17 4.48 13.14
N ARG A 152 -5.60 4.38 11.89
CA ARG A 152 -5.29 5.33 10.81
C ARG A 152 -6.62 5.82 10.20
N GLU A 153 -6.73 7.12 9.90
CA GLU A 153 -7.91 7.58 9.13
C GLU A 153 -7.80 7.04 7.71
N HIS A 154 -8.91 6.55 7.18
CA HIS A 154 -9.06 6.12 5.79
C HIS A 154 -10.05 7.05 5.08
N GLN A 155 -9.81 7.33 3.80
CA GLN A 155 -10.63 8.22 2.99
C GLN A 155 -11.05 7.59 1.67
N ILE A 156 -12.26 7.88 1.21
CA ILE A 156 -12.76 7.54 -0.12
C ILE A 156 -13.26 8.80 -0.81
N TYR A 157 -12.71 9.09 -1.98
CA TYR A 157 -13.23 10.09 -2.90
C TYR A 157 -14.57 9.63 -3.48
N ILE A 158 -15.57 10.50 -3.42
CA ILE A 158 -16.89 10.32 -4.01
C ILE A 158 -17.02 11.31 -5.16
N PRO A 159 -17.04 10.83 -6.43
CA PRO A 159 -17.23 11.69 -7.59
C PRO A 159 -18.51 12.50 -7.49
N ARG A 160 -18.47 13.74 -7.98
CA ARG A 160 -19.66 14.62 -8.00
C ARG A 160 -20.80 14.00 -8.82
N GLU A 161 -20.48 13.19 -9.81
CA GLU A 161 -21.44 12.48 -10.67
C GLU A 161 -22.28 11.47 -9.89
N PHE A 162 -21.86 11.10 -8.68
CA PHE A 162 -22.57 10.14 -7.81
C PHE A 162 -23.41 10.84 -6.73
N LEU A 163 -23.45 12.17 -6.75
CA LEU A 163 -24.18 13.02 -5.81
C LEU A 163 -25.29 13.77 -6.56
N VAL A 164 -26.37 14.10 -5.84
CA VAL A 164 -27.49 14.87 -6.36
C VAL A 164 -27.82 16.05 -5.45
N GLU A 165 -28.46 17.09 -5.99
CA GLU A 165 -29.07 18.12 -5.16
C GLU A 165 -30.29 17.53 -4.44
N GLY A 166 -30.51 17.92 -3.19
CA GLY A 166 -31.53 17.32 -2.33
C GLY A 166 -31.04 16.05 -1.62
N LYS A 167 -31.91 15.04 -1.54
CA LYS A 167 -31.67 13.82 -0.73
C LYS A 167 -30.64 12.90 -1.39
N ASN A 168 -29.63 12.53 -0.61
CA ASN A 168 -28.62 11.53 -0.96
C ASN A 168 -28.61 10.41 0.08
N THR A 169 -28.12 9.24 -0.33
CA THR A 169 -27.84 8.11 0.58
C THR A 169 -26.39 7.68 0.42
N LEU A 170 -25.67 7.56 1.55
CA LEU A 170 -24.38 6.89 1.63
C LEU A 170 -24.56 5.54 2.33
N THR A 171 -24.38 4.44 1.61
CA THR A 171 -24.37 3.10 2.19
C THR A 171 -22.97 2.78 2.66
N VAL A 172 -22.82 2.46 3.94
CA VAL A 172 -21.58 1.95 4.54
C VAL A 172 -21.82 0.50 4.91
N GLN A 173 -21.13 -0.43 4.25
CA GLN A 173 -21.37 -1.86 4.37
C GLN A 173 -20.12 -2.60 4.81
N ARG A 174 -20.17 -3.26 5.98
CA ARG A 174 -19.13 -4.23 6.35
C ARG A 174 -19.20 -5.46 5.46
N LEU A 175 -18.05 -5.81 4.89
CA LEU A 175 -17.91 -7.04 4.13
C LEU A 175 -17.42 -8.17 5.04
N GLY A 176 -17.89 -9.38 4.79
CA GLY A 176 -17.22 -10.58 5.27
C GLY A 176 -16.02 -10.92 4.38
N HIS A 177 -15.37 -12.02 4.73
CA HIS A 177 -14.14 -12.48 4.08
C HIS A 177 -14.27 -12.56 2.54
N PRO A 178 -13.27 -12.14 1.75
CA PRO A 178 -13.37 -12.04 0.28
C PRO A 178 -13.87 -13.30 -0.43
N TYR A 179 -13.34 -14.45 -0.04
CA TYR A 179 -13.69 -15.76 -0.60
C TYR A 179 -14.91 -16.41 0.06
N GLN A 180 -15.51 -15.76 1.06
CA GLN A 180 -16.71 -16.23 1.77
C GLN A 180 -17.42 -15.04 2.42
N ARG A 181 -18.15 -14.22 1.64
CA ARG A 181 -18.67 -12.91 2.09
C ARG A 181 -19.62 -12.94 3.30
N GLY A 182 -20.20 -14.10 3.64
CA GLY A 182 -20.99 -14.29 4.86
C GLY A 182 -20.18 -14.65 6.12
N PHE A 183 -18.86 -14.79 6.00
CA PHE A 183 -17.96 -15.18 7.08
C PHE A 183 -17.30 -13.93 7.70
N TYR A 184 -17.68 -13.60 8.93
CA TYR A 184 -17.24 -12.41 9.66
C TYR A 184 -16.29 -12.72 10.82
N LEU A 185 -15.90 -13.99 10.99
CA LEU A 185 -15.09 -14.42 12.11
C LEU A 185 -13.76 -13.64 12.11
N TRP A 186 -13.44 -13.03 13.25
CA TRP A 186 -12.24 -12.23 13.49
C TRP A 186 -12.14 -10.92 12.69
N LEU A 187 -13.13 -10.54 11.87
CA LEU A 187 -13.13 -9.27 11.15
C LEU A 187 -13.65 -8.10 12.00
N ASP A 188 -13.22 -8.03 13.26
CA ASP A 188 -13.78 -7.13 14.26
C ASP A 188 -13.15 -5.73 14.20
N PHE A 189 -13.95 -4.69 14.43
CA PHE A 189 -13.47 -3.32 14.59
C PHE A 189 -14.41 -2.50 15.47
N SER A 190 -13.93 -1.35 15.92
CA SER A 190 -14.73 -0.29 16.53
C SER A 190 -14.35 1.04 15.91
N ILE A 191 -15.28 1.99 15.94
CA ILE A 191 -15.15 3.28 15.25
C ILE A 191 -14.84 4.40 16.25
N ASP A 192 -14.08 5.37 15.78
CA ASP A 192 -13.89 6.68 16.39
C ASP A 192 -14.91 7.66 15.77
N TYR A 193 -14.81 7.86 14.44
CA TYR A 193 -15.81 8.62 13.70
C TYR A 193 -15.94 8.20 12.24
N MET A 194 -17.04 8.67 11.65
CA MET A 194 -17.27 8.78 10.21
C MET A 194 -17.60 10.23 9.87
N ARG A 195 -17.08 10.73 8.76
CA ARG A 195 -17.27 12.13 8.35
C ARG A 195 -17.39 12.24 6.84
N LEU A 196 -18.21 13.19 6.37
CA LEU A 196 -18.26 13.56 4.96
C LEU A 196 -17.85 15.02 4.81
N ASN A 197 -16.90 15.30 3.93
CA ASN A 197 -16.44 16.65 3.60
C ASN A 197 -16.72 16.97 2.14
N ALA A 198 -17.11 18.21 1.85
CA ALA A 198 -17.25 18.72 0.50
C ALA A 198 -15.89 19.06 -0.12
N LEU A 199 -15.73 18.85 -1.43
CA LEU A 199 -14.55 19.27 -2.20
C LEU A 199 -14.92 20.42 -3.14
N ASP A 200 -14.06 21.45 -3.17
CA ASP A 200 -14.22 22.64 -4.01
C ASP A 200 -13.76 22.40 -5.46
N LYS A 201 -12.83 21.48 -5.67
CA LYS A 201 -12.34 21.03 -6.98
C LYS A 201 -12.12 19.52 -7.00
N ILE A 202 -12.10 18.95 -8.21
CA ILE A 202 -11.69 17.55 -8.41
C ILE A 202 -10.28 17.40 -7.82
N PRO A 203 -10.03 16.38 -6.96
CA PRO A 203 -8.73 16.22 -6.33
C PRO A 203 -7.66 15.86 -7.37
N ASP A 204 -6.40 16.13 -7.05
CA ASP A 204 -5.28 15.74 -7.93
C ASP A 204 -5.02 14.22 -7.88
N GLU A 205 -5.69 13.50 -6.98
CA GLU A 205 -5.57 12.06 -6.74
C GLU A 205 -6.90 11.44 -6.25
N PRO A 206 -7.36 10.29 -6.80
CA PRO A 206 -8.51 9.55 -6.28
C PRO A 206 -8.09 8.74 -5.06
N VAL A 207 -8.33 9.31 -3.88
CA VAL A 207 -8.06 8.62 -2.62
C VAL A 207 -9.06 7.47 -2.44
N HIS A 208 -8.55 6.27 -2.21
CA HIS A 208 -9.33 5.04 -2.06
C HIS A 208 -8.76 4.23 -0.89
N SER A 209 -9.29 4.42 0.31
CA SER A 209 -8.70 4.05 1.61
C SER A 209 -7.51 4.92 2.02
N ASN A 210 -6.30 4.63 1.52
CA ASN A 210 -5.08 5.36 1.81
C ASN A 210 -4.38 5.69 0.49
N PHE A 211 -3.62 6.78 0.45
CA PHE A 211 -2.63 6.93 -0.61
C PHE A 211 -1.54 5.87 -0.39
N VAL A 212 -1.48 4.89 -1.29
CA VAL A 212 -0.53 3.77 -1.21
C VAL A 212 0.06 3.50 -2.58
N LYS A 213 1.36 3.30 -2.62
CA LYS A 213 2.05 2.85 -3.84
C LYS A 213 2.33 1.36 -3.75
N ILE A 214 2.03 0.64 -4.83
CA ILE A 214 2.19 -0.82 -4.89
C ILE A 214 3.13 -1.14 -6.03
N GLY A 215 4.18 -1.90 -5.72
CA GLY A 215 5.12 -2.39 -6.72
C GLY A 215 5.48 -3.85 -6.51
N TYR A 216 6.57 -4.27 -7.13
CA TYR A 216 7.16 -5.58 -6.91
C TYR A 216 8.69 -5.50 -6.83
N SER A 217 9.29 -6.50 -6.22
CA SER A 217 10.72 -6.76 -6.39
C SER A 217 10.93 -7.68 -7.59
N GLU A 218 11.90 -7.33 -8.44
CA GLU A 218 12.30 -8.16 -9.58
C GLU A 218 13.02 -9.46 -9.12
N GLY A 219 13.47 -9.53 -7.87
CA GLY A 219 14.28 -10.63 -7.35
C GLY A 219 15.72 -10.61 -7.90
N GLN A 220 16.32 -11.78 -8.11
CA GLN A 220 17.63 -11.91 -8.76
C GLN A 220 17.52 -11.79 -10.30
N PHE A 221 16.88 -10.73 -10.77
CA PHE A 221 16.62 -10.49 -12.18
C PHE A 221 17.89 -10.05 -12.93
N PRO A 222 18.25 -10.71 -14.05
CA PRO A 222 19.41 -10.31 -14.83
C PRO A 222 19.10 -9.07 -15.66
N VAL A 223 19.70 -7.93 -15.33
CA VAL A 223 19.61 -6.71 -16.15
C VAL A 223 20.54 -6.82 -17.36
N ASN A 224 19.95 -6.91 -18.56
CA ASN A 224 20.63 -6.99 -19.85
C ASN A 224 19.73 -6.43 -20.98
N PRO A 225 20.22 -6.23 -22.22
CA PRO A 225 19.42 -5.63 -23.28
C PRO A 225 18.09 -6.30 -23.57
N LYS A 226 17.98 -7.63 -23.41
CA LYS A 226 16.73 -8.34 -23.69
C LYS A 226 15.71 -8.18 -22.56
N THR A 227 16.15 -8.25 -21.31
CA THR A 227 15.26 -8.05 -20.16
C THR A 227 14.84 -6.59 -20.00
N ILE A 228 15.67 -5.64 -20.45
CA ILE A 228 15.27 -4.22 -20.58
C ILE A 228 14.14 -4.07 -21.61
N ALA A 229 14.19 -4.81 -22.73
CA ALA A 229 13.17 -4.75 -23.77
C ALA A 229 11.80 -5.30 -23.30
N THR A 230 11.77 -6.20 -22.31
CA THR A 230 10.54 -6.77 -21.74
C THR A 230 10.03 -6.02 -20.51
N ALA A 231 10.80 -5.09 -19.93
CA ALA A 231 10.44 -4.41 -18.69
C ALA A 231 9.08 -3.69 -18.78
N GLN A 232 8.79 -3.01 -19.88
CA GLN A 232 7.49 -2.34 -20.08
C GLN A 232 6.32 -3.31 -19.99
N ALA A 233 6.42 -4.45 -20.67
CA ALA A 233 5.40 -5.48 -20.67
C ALA A 233 5.11 -6.01 -19.26
N GLY A 234 6.15 -6.23 -18.44
CA GLY A 234 6.00 -6.69 -17.06
C GLY A 234 5.27 -5.67 -16.19
N HIS A 235 5.72 -4.41 -16.22
CA HIS A 235 5.15 -3.32 -15.43
C HIS A 235 3.70 -2.99 -15.82
N GLU A 236 3.40 -2.96 -17.11
CA GLU A 236 2.03 -2.76 -17.61
C GLU A 236 1.13 -3.95 -17.25
N TRP A 237 1.61 -5.19 -17.39
CA TRP A 237 0.80 -6.36 -17.06
C TRP A 237 0.58 -6.52 -15.55
N MET A 238 1.46 -6.04 -14.68
CA MET A 238 1.19 -6.00 -13.23
C MET A 238 0.30 -4.81 -12.82
N GLY A 239 0.04 -3.87 -13.74
CA GLY A 239 -0.80 -2.70 -13.49
C GLY A 239 -0.11 -1.61 -12.66
N VAL A 240 1.22 -1.59 -12.61
CA VAL A 240 2.00 -0.64 -11.79
C VAL A 240 2.63 0.50 -12.60
N ALA A 241 2.72 0.36 -13.93
CA ALA A 241 3.32 1.34 -14.80
C ALA A 241 2.62 2.71 -14.78
N TYR A 242 3.38 3.75 -15.14
CA TYR A 242 2.94 5.10 -15.47
C TYR A 242 2.45 5.99 -14.32
N SER A 243 2.49 5.48 -13.09
CA SER A 243 1.73 6.04 -11.97
C SER A 243 2.54 6.30 -10.70
N ASN A 244 3.87 6.48 -10.78
CA ASN A 244 4.75 6.71 -9.63
C ASN A 244 4.80 5.54 -8.62
N ASN A 245 4.43 4.32 -9.04
CA ASN A 245 4.63 3.13 -8.23
C ASN A 245 6.11 2.75 -8.16
N PRO A 246 6.56 2.07 -7.09
CA PRO A 246 7.96 1.67 -6.95
C PRO A 246 8.28 0.38 -7.71
N GLU A 247 9.56 0.24 -8.05
CA GLU A 247 10.20 -1.05 -8.26
C GLU A 247 11.39 -1.16 -7.29
N ARG A 248 11.59 -2.34 -6.70
CA ARG A 248 12.82 -2.64 -5.96
C ARG A 248 13.87 -3.18 -6.93
N GLY A 249 14.84 -2.33 -7.27
CA GLY A 249 15.83 -2.62 -8.30
C GLY A 249 16.83 -3.71 -7.89
N PRO A 250 17.16 -4.67 -8.77
CA PRO A 250 18.07 -5.79 -8.49
C PRO A 250 19.54 -5.38 -8.65
N PHE A 251 19.98 -4.36 -7.91
CA PHE A 251 21.31 -3.74 -8.08
C PHE A 251 22.28 -4.15 -6.97
N PHE A 252 21.99 -5.25 -6.29
CA PHE A 252 22.87 -5.89 -5.32
C PHE A 252 24.31 -5.93 -5.85
N ASN A 253 25.28 -5.53 -5.04
CA ASN A 253 26.69 -5.53 -5.40
C ASN A 253 27.17 -6.91 -5.91
N GLU A 254 26.56 -8.01 -5.49
CA GLU A 254 26.81 -9.34 -6.05
C GLU A 254 26.49 -9.51 -7.54
N LEU A 255 25.56 -8.72 -8.08
CA LEU A 255 25.12 -8.80 -9.47
C LEU A 255 25.95 -7.89 -10.39
N VAL A 256 26.83 -7.04 -9.84
CA VAL A 256 27.66 -6.09 -10.61
C VAL A 256 28.61 -6.80 -11.57
N GLY A 257 29.04 -8.02 -11.24
CA GLY A 257 29.90 -8.84 -12.11
C GLY A 257 29.19 -9.37 -13.37
N ILE A 258 27.86 -9.39 -13.37
CA ILE A 258 27.03 -9.91 -14.47
C ILE A 258 26.16 -8.84 -15.12
N GLN A 259 25.92 -7.71 -14.45
CA GLN A 259 25.17 -6.56 -14.96
C GLN A 259 26.12 -5.43 -15.37
N LYS A 260 26.23 -5.17 -16.67
CA LYS A 260 27.13 -4.11 -17.17
C LYS A 260 26.64 -2.72 -16.70
N PRO A 261 27.54 -1.76 -16.41
CA PRO A 261 27.14 -0.40 -16.04
C PRO A 261 26.18 0.27 -17.04
N ALA A 262 26.37 0.04 -18.34
CA ALA A 262 25.51 0.57 -19.40
C ALA A 262 24.09 -0.04 -19.36
N ASP A 263 23.98 -1.35 -19.12
CA ASP A 263 22.69 -2.04 -19.03
C ASP A 263 21.91 -1.56 -17.80
N ARG A 264 22.60 -1.40 -16.66
CA ARG A 264 22.02 -0.82 -15.44
C ARG A 264 21.48 0.60 -15.68
N LEU A 265 22.23 1.46 -16.36
CA LEU A 265 21.77 2.80 -16.68
C LEU A 265 20.56 2.78 -17.63
N ALA A 266 20.61 1.95 -18.67
CA ALA A 266 19.52 1.81 -19.62
C ALA A 266 18.24 1.28 -18.95
N TYR A 267 18.37 0.38 -17.98
CA TYR A 267 17.25 -0.09 -17.17
C TYR A 267 16.65 1.03 -16.31
N MET A 268 17.47 1.80 -15.58
CA MET A 268 16.98 2.96 -14.81
C MET A 268 16.29 4.01 -15.70
N GLN A 269 16.78 4.21 -16.93
CA GLN A 269 16.13 5.06 -17.93
C GLN A 269 14.80 4.47 -18.38
N LYS A 270 14.71 3.15 -18.56
CA LYS A 270 13.46 2.47 -18.87
C LYS A 270 12.42 2.63 -17.75
N LEU A 271 12.83 2.50 -16.49
CA LEU A 271 11.93 2.74 -15.34
C LEU A 271 11.47 4.20 -15.28
N LYS A 272 12.33 5.15 -15.63
CA LYS A 272 11.96 6.56 -15.79
C LYS A 272 10.92 6.76 -16.91
N GLU A 273 11.05 6.12 -18.06
CA GLU A 273 10.05 6.17 -19.14
C GLU A 273 8.68 5.62 -18.69
N LEU A 274 8.71 4.59 -17.84
CA LEU A 274 7.52 3.98 -17.25
C LEU A 274 6.99 4.77 -16.04
N ASN A 275 7.58 5.94 -15.72
CA ASN A 275 7.21 6.76 -14.58
C ASN A 275 7.15 5.97 -13.26
N MET A 276 8.19 5.16 -13.03
CA MET A 276 8.38 4.34 -11.82
C MET A 276 9.32 5.04 -10.83
N GLU A 277 9.03 4.90 -9.54
CA GLU A 277 10.00 5.17 -8.48
C GLU A 277 10.95 3.99 -8.35
N VAL A 278 12.23 4.23 -8.05
CA VAL A 278 13.19 3.14 -7.80
C VAL A 278 13.60 3.11 -6.34
N ILE A 279 13.42 1.94 -5.72
CA ILE A 279 13.96 1.58 -4.41
C ILE A 279 15.26 0.83 -4.67
N MET A 280 16.37 1.49 -4.39
CA MET A 280 17.71 0.99 -4.68
C MET A 280 18.30 0.30 -3.46
N MET A 281 18.75 -0.94 -3.63
CA MET A 281 19.57 -1.64 -2.66
C MET A 281 20.96 -1.91 -3.27
N GLY A 282 21.97 -1.18 -2.82
CA GLY A 282 23.28 -1.20 -3.44
C GLY A 282 24.24 -2.24 -2.84
N TRP A 283 24.59 -2.07 -1.57
CA TRP A 283 25.62 -2.89 -0.94
C TRP A 283 24.99 -4.00 -0.09
N GLY A 284 25.15 -5.24 -0.54
CA GLY A 284 24.61 -6.43 0.10
C GLY A 284 25.29 -6.73 1.42
N CYS A 285 24.50 -6.78 2.49
CA CYS A 285 24.97 -7.06 3.84
C CYS A 285 25.58 -8.46 4.01
N GLY A 286 25.25 -9.43 3.15
CA GLY A 286 25.87 -10.76 3.15
C GLY A 286 27.34 -10.80 2.72
N ARG A 287 27.88 -9.70 2.17
CA ARG A 287 29.31 -9.61 1.76
C ARG A 287 30.22 -8.93 2.78
N THR A 288 29.65 -8.22 3.75
CA THR A 288 30.43 -7.56 4.79
C THR A 288 30.44 -8.43 6.05
N THR A 289 31.62 -8.91 6.40
CA THR A 289 31.84 -9.74 7.59
C THR A 289 32.00 -8.87 8.83
N ASN A 290 31.77 -9.45 10.01
CA ASN A 290 31.98 -8.78 11.29
C ASN A 290 33.41 -8.19 11.42
N ALA A 291 34.42 -8.85 10.86
CA ALA A 291 35.81 -8.42 10.94
C ALA A 291 36.12 -7.16 10.09
N GLN A 292 35.25 -6.84 9.12
CA GLN A 292 35.43 -5.68 8.24
C GLN A 292 34.78 -4.40 8.80
N ILE A 293 33.93 -4.53 9.83
CA ILE A 293 33.35 -3.38 10.52
C ILE A 293 34.22 -3.04 11.73
N VAL A 294 35.24 -2.22 11.47
CA VAL A 294 36.20 -1.76 12.49
C VAL A 294 35.84 -0.34 12.90
N ASP A 295 35.71 -0.11 14.21
CA ASP A 295 35.34 1.19 14.79
C ASP A 295 34.06 1.81 14.18
N GLY A 296 33.07 0.97 13.84
CA GLY A 296 31.82 1.41 13.24
C GLY A 296 31.94 2.00 11.82
N LYS A 297 33.00 1.63 11.08
CA LYS A 297 33.24 2.08 9.71
C LYS A 297 33.03 0.94 8.71
N LEU A 298 32.58 1.31 7.51
CA LEU A 298 32.53 0.42 6.37
C LEU A 298 33.94 0.20 5.79
N PRO A 299 34.21 -0.96 5.17
CA PRO A 299 35.43 -1.14 4.40
C PRO A 299 35.46 -0.19 3.18
N GLU A 300 36.66 0.05 2.64
CA GLU A 300 36.90 1.04 1.57
C GLU A 300 36.16 0.69 0.28
N ASP A 301 36.05 -0.60 -0.04
CA ASP A 301 35.33 -1.11 -1.21
C ASP A 301 33.82 -0.84 -1.12
N ALA A 302 33.22 -1.05 0.05
CA ALA A 302 31.82 -0.69 0.31
C ALA A 302 31.59 0.82 0.19
N THR A 303 32.48 1.62 0.77
CA THR A 303 32.42 3.09 0.70
C THR A 303 32.51 3.58 -0.75
N THR A 304 33.46 3.03 -1.52
CA THR A 304 33.67 3.34 -2.93
C THR A 304 32.47 2.93 -3.77
N TYR A 305 31.93 1.73 -3.53
CA TYR A 305 30.77 1.23 -4.25
C TYR A 305 29.53 2.10 -4.04
N ILE A 306 29.18 2.40 -2.79
CA ILE A 306 28.01 3.23 -2.46
C ILE A 306 28.19 4.64 -3.04
N THR A 307 29.40 5.21 -2.95
CA THR A 307 29.69 6.53 -3.53
C THR A 307 29.52 6.54 -5.05
N ASN A 308 30.05 5.52 -5.74
CA ASN A 308 29.89 5.38 -7.19
C ASN A 308 28.41 5.17 -7.58
N LEU A 309 27.66 4.40 -6.79
CA LEU A 309 26.22 4.17 -7.02
C LEU A 309 25.44 5.50 -7.01
N PHE A 310 25.68 6.38 -6.02
CA PHE A 310 25.03 7.69 -5.98
C PHE A 310 25.49 8.63 -7.09
N ARG A 311 26.80 8.62 -7.43
CA ARG A 311 27.33 9.39 -8.55
C ARG A 311 26.67 8.99 -9.88
N ASP A 312 26.55 7.69 -10.10
CA ASP A 312 26.16 7.14 -11.41
C ASP A 312 24.63 7.05 -11.56
N TYR A 313 23.90 6.80 -10.47
CA TYR A 313 22.45 6.51 -10.50
C TYR A 313 21.60 7.33 -9.51
N GLY A 314 22.20 8.19 -8.69
CA GLY A 314 21.49 8.96 -7.66
C GLY A 314 20.37 9.86 -8.20
N THR A 315 20.48 10.28 -9.47
CA THR A 315 19.46 11.05 -10.19
C THR A 315 18.34 10.19 -10.76
N TYR A 316 18.33 8.87 -10.55
CA TYR A 316 17.28 7.98 -11.05
C TYR A 316 16.55 7.21 -9.93
N MET A 317 17.05 7.27 -8.69
CA MET A 317 16.43 6.58 -7.56
C MET A 317 15.61 7.52 -6.69
N ARG A 318 14.54 6.98 -6.10
CA ARG A 318 13.73 7.71 -5.11
C ARG A 318 14.10 7.30 -3.69
N TYR A 319 14.42 6.03 -3.48
CA TYR A 319 14.81 5.50 -2.17
C TYR A 319 16.15 4.77 -2.25
N TYR A 320 16.90 4.84 -1.17
CA TYR A 320 18.04 3.95 -0.91
C TYR A 320 17.77 3.14 0.35
N GLU A 321 17.76 1.82 0.22
CA GLU A 321 17.58 0.85 1.31
C GLU A 321 18.94 0.46 1.89
N ILE A 322 19.11 0.61 3.21
CA ILE A 322 20.39 0.38 3.90
C ILE A 322 20.90 -1.06 3.77
N CYS A 323 20.01 -2.06 3.86
CA CYS A 323 20.32 -3.49 3.77
C CYS A 323 19.03 -4.31 3.73
N ASN A 324 19.13 -5.53 3.21
CA ASN A 324 18.11 -6.56 3.26
C ASN A 324 18.34 -7.51 4.44
N GLU A 325 17.40 -7.57 5.39
CA GLU A 325 17.34 -8.60 6.42
C GLU A 325 18.64 -8.73 7.24
N PRO A 326 19.10 -7.65 7.90
CA PRO A 326 20.38 -7.64 8.60
C PRO A 326 20.50 -8.73 9.68
N CYS A 327 19.38 -9.13 10.28
CA CYS A 327 19.34 -10.18 11.30
C CYS A 327 19.46 -11.60 10.76
N MET A 328 19.36 -11.83 9.44
CA MET A 328 19.59 -13.14 8.83
C MET A 328 20.96 -13.23 8.15
N ARG A 329 21.52 -12.08 7.75
CA ARG A 329 22.68 -12.02 6.84
C ARG A 329 23.95 -11.48 7.47
N ILE A 330 23.85 -10.76 8.60
CA ILE A 330 25.02 -10.26 9.35
C ILE A 330 25.00 -10.85 10.77
N GLY A 331 26.19 -11.16 11.30
CA GLY A 331 26.38 -11.62 12.67
C GLY A 331 26.37 -10.47 13.68
N LYS A 332 27.43 -10.37 14.50
CA LYS A 332 27.48 -9.48 15.68
C LYS A 332 27.62 -7.99 15.38
N THR A 333 27.80 -7.58 14.13
CA THR A 333 28.01 -6.16 13.78
C THR A 333 26.89 -5.60 12.92
N SER A 334 25.70 -6.23 12.93
CA SER A 334 24.60 -5.83 12.04
C SER A 334 24.13 -4.41 12.29
N TYR A 335 23.99 -4.01 13.56
CA TYR A 335 23.60 -2.65 13.92
C TYR A 335 24.65 -1.62 13.49
N ASP A 336 25.91 -1.83 13.85
CA ASP A 336 27.01 -0.92 13.51
C ASP A 336 27.19 -0.76 12.00
N TYR A 337 27.06 -1.86 11.25
CA TYR A 337 27.04 -1.82 9.79
C TYR A 337 25.92 -0.89 9.27
N CYS A 338 24.69 -1.08 9.74
CA CYS A 338 23.56 -0.29 9.26
C CYS A 338 23.70 1.20 9.62
N VAL A 339 24.21 1.51 10.81
CA VAL A 339 24.52 2.89 11.24
C VAL A 339 25.64 3.49 10.36
N ALA A 340 26.68 2.73 10.03
CA ALA A 340 27.77 3.18 9.18
C ALA A 340 27.29 3.51 7.77
N VAL A 341 26.45 2.65 7.17
CA VAL A 341 25.79 2.93 5.89
C VAL A 341 24.91 4.17 5.98
N ALA A 342 24.03 4.27 6.99
CA ALA A 342 23.15 5.43 7.16
C ALA A 342 23.92 6.75 7.20
N ASN A 343 25.01 6.79 7.98
CA ASN A 343 25.86 7.97 8.11
C ASN A 343 26.58 8.33 6.81
N LEU A 344 27.10 7.34 6.08
CA LEU A 344 27.72 7.58 4.77
C LEU A 344 26.68 8.12 3.78
N VAL A 345 25.52 7.47 3.67
CA VAL A 345 24.47 7.82 2.72
C VAL A 345 23.91 9.21 3.00
N ASN A 346 23.62 9.55 4.26
CA ASN A 346 23.17 10.90 4.62
C ASN A 346 24.18 12.00 4.27
N LYS A 347 25.47 11.68 4.16
CA LYS A 347 26.51 12.64 3.74
C LYS A 347 26.55 12.86 2.23
N ILE A 348 26.19 11.86 1.42
CA ILE A 348 26.46 11.85 -0.02
C ILE A 348 25.21 11.79 -0.91
N LYS A 349 24.06 11.39 -0.36
CA LYS A 349 22.83 11.25 -1.14
C LYS A 349 22.37 12.63 -1.65
N PRO A 350 21.76 12.70 -2.85
CA PRO A 350 20.99 13.88 -3.24
C PRO A 350 19.82 14.15 -2.29
N ASP A 351 19.42 15.41 -2.16
CA ASP A 351 18.27 15.80 -1.32
C ASP A 351 16.95 15.13 -1.76
N THR A 352 16.85 14.78 -3.04
CA THR A 352 15.69 14.09 -3.62
C THR A 352 15.58 12.62 -3.23
N VAL A 353 16.65 11.99 -2.73
CA VAL A 353 16.67 10.58 -2.34
C VAL A 353 16.28 10.43 -0.87
N ILE A 354 15.34 9.53 -0.62
CA ILE A 354 14.88 9.13 0.71
C ILE A 354 15.76 7.98 1.22
N LEU A 355 16.33 8.13 2.42
CA LEU A 355 17.03 7.03 3.08
C LEU A 355 16.01 6.17 3.82
N ASN A 356 15.91 4.91 3.40
CA ASN A 356 15.01 3.90 3.94
C ASN A 356 15.78 2.99 4.91
N PRO A 357 15.25 2.70 6.12
CA PRO A 357 15.93 1.81 7.06
C PRO A 357 16.06 0.40 6.46
N PRO A 358 16.90 -0.46 7.06
CA PRO A 358 17.01 -1.83 6.61
C PRO A 358 15.65 -2.51 6.56
N SER A 359 15.51 -3.43 5.62
CA SER A 359 14.31 -4.23 5.51
C SER A 359 14.36 -5.33 6.55
N TYR A 360 13.98 -4.96 7.78
CA TYR A 360 14.01 -5.84 8.93
C TYR A 360 13.16 -7.09 8.65
N THR A 361 13.67 -8.24 9.06
CA THR A 361 12.88 -9.45 9.23
C THR A 361 12.94 -9.84 10.70
N PHE A 362 11.92 -10.55 11.17
CA PHE A 362 11.69 -10.78 12.60
C PHE A 362 11.55 -12.29 12.86
N GLY A 363 11.96 -12.75 14.05
CA GLY A 363 11.91 -14.17 14.41
C GLY A 363 12.96 -15.09 13.78
N GLY A 364 14.03 -14.55 13.16
CA GLY A 364 15.04 -15.33 12.43
C GLY A 364 16.12 -16.04 13.28
N GLY A 365 16.30 -15.63 14.55
CA GLY A 365 17.24 -16.21 15.51
C GLY A 365 18.69 -15.70 15.47
N TYR A 366 19.02 -14.74 14.59
CA TYR A 366 20.39 -14.25 14.38
C TYR A 366 20.47 -12.71 14.38
N GLY A 367 21.68 -12.17 14.15
CA GLY A 367 21.99 -10.73 14.20
C GLY A 367 22.37 -10.19 15.58
N ASP A 368 22.80 -8.92 15.61
CA ASP A 368 23.01 -8.12 16.83
C ASP A 368 22.35 -6.74 16.68
N PRO A 369 21.23 -6.48 17.36
CA PRO A 369 20.60 -7.34 18.37
C PRO A 369 19.91 -8.55 17.73
N VAL A 370 19.87 -9.68 18.45
CA VAL A 370 19.17 -10.88 17.98
C VAL A 370 17.69 -10.54 17.75
N ASN A 371 17.16 -10.89 16.58
CA ASN A 371 15.75 -10.73 16.16
C ASN A 371 15.19 -9.32 16.04
N TRP A 372 15.83 -8.29 16.60
CA TRP A 372 15.39 -6.88 16.55
C TRP A 372 13.97 -6.60 17.11
N ASP A 373 13.30 -7.61 17.66
CA ASP A 373 11.95 -7.60 18.24
C ASP A 373 11.96 -7.53 19.78
N ASN A 374 13.12 -7.70 20.42
CA ASN A 374 13.29 -7.55 21.87
C ASN A 374 13.49 -6.06 22.29
N ALA A 375 13.52 -5.77 23.59
CA ALA A 375 13.62 -4.39 24.09
C ALA A 375 14.87 -3.63 23.57
N GLU A 376 16.04 -4.25 23.61
CA GLU A 376 17.28 -3.68 23.05
C GLU A 376 17.18 -3.52 21.53
N GLY A 377 16.59 -4.50 20.86
CA GLY A 377 16.15 -4.50 19.47
C GLY A 377 15.41 -3.23 19.11
N ARG A 378 14.32 -2.97 19.82
CA ARG A 378 13.46 -1.81 19.61
C ARG A 378 14.20 -0.49 19.84
N ASP A 379 15.03 -0.39 20.88
CA ASP A 379 15.80 0.83 21.13
C ASP A 379 16.84 1.09 20.02
N ARG A 380 17.52 0.05 19.55
CA ARG A 380 18.44 0.17 18.40
C ARG A 380 17.70 0.49 17.11
N ARG A 381 16.52 -0.10 16.85
CA ARG A 381 15.65 0.28 15.72
C ARG A 381 15.29 1.75 15.78
N ARG A 382 14.79 2.26 16.91
CA ARG A 382 14.48 3.70 17.07
C ARG A 382 15.68 4.58 16.75
N ALA A 383 16.86 4.23 17.26
CA ALA A 383 18.08 5.00 17.02
C ALA A 383 18.51 4.99 15.54
N LEU A 384 18.42 3.85 14.86
CA LEU A 384 18.77 3.73 13.43
C LEU A 384 17.72 4.39 12.53
N ASP A 385 16.44 4.11 12.79
CA ASP A 385 15.32 4.68 12.05
C ASP A 385 15.25 6.22 12.23
N ALA A 386 15.78 6.77 13.34
CA ALA A 386 15.94 8.22 13.51
C ALA A 386 16.91 8.85 12.49
N LEU A 387 17.87 8.07 11.94
CA LEU A 387 18.74 8.49 10.84
C LEU A 387 18.07 8.40 9.48
N CYS A 388 16.88 7.77 9.40
CA CYS A 388 16.15 7.50 8.18
C CYS A 388 14.88 8.35 8.09
N SER A 389 14.33 8.46 6.88
CA SER A 389 13.12 9.27 6.63
C SER A 389 11.83 8.44 6.69
N THR A 390 11.92 7.11 6.74
CA THR A 390 10.80 6.17 6.69
C THR A 390 10.95 5.08 7.75
N LEU A 391 9.94 4.21 7.86
CA LEU A 391 9.99 2.92 8.55
C LEU A 391 9.99 1.80 7.49
N ASN A 392 10.54 0.63 7.83
CA ASN A 392 10.61 -0.51 6.93
C ASN A 392 10.51 -1.84 7.69
N GLY A 393 10.24 -2.91 6.96
CA GLY A 393 10.36 -4.30 7.39
C GLY A 393 9.56 -5.23 6.48
N HIS A 394 10.00 -6.46 6.34
CA HIS A 394 9.35 -7.50 5.57
C HIS A 394 8.21 -8.17 6.35
N SER A 395 7.22 -8.65 5.61
CA SER A 395 6.11 -9.44 6.15
C SER A 395 5.73 -10.54 5.17
N PHE A 396 5.74 -11.79 5.62
CA PHE A 396 5.34 -12.93 4.80
C PHE A 396 4.20 -13.71 5.46
N ALA A 397 3.28 -14.21 4.63
CA ALA A 397 2.21 -15.10 5.08
C ALA A 397 1.47 -14.57 6.32
N GLN A 398 1.32 -15.40 7.34
CA GLN A 398 0.59 -15.08 8.56
C GLN A 398 1.39 -14.18 9.55
N SER A 399 2.63 -13.78 9.24
CA SER A 399 3.48 -13.00 10.16
C SER A 399 2.81 -11.72 10.65
N TYR A 400 2.03 -11.06 9.81
CA TYR A 400 1.34 -9.83 10.17
C TYR A 400 0.12 -10.05 11.10
N MET A 401 -0.41 -11.28 11.18
CA MET A 401 -1.48 -11.67 12.12
C MET A 401 -0.97 -12.26 13.43
N ASN A 402 0.34 -12.50 13.55
CA ASN A 402 0.87 -13.23 14.68
C ASN A 402 0.84 -12.35 15.95
N ALA A 403 0.06 -12.79 16.94
CA ALA A 403 -0.05 -12.10 18.23
C ALA A 403 1.26 -12.13 19.05
N ASN A 404 2.11 -13.13 18.80
CA ASN A 404 3.36 -13.36 19.50
C ASN A 404 4.58 -12.68 18.83
N GLY A 405 4.36 -11.72 17.94
CA GLY A 405 5.42 -11.00 17.21
C GLY A 405 5.82 -11.68 15.89
N GLY A 406 6.81 -11.11 15.20
CA GLY A 406 7.42 -11.72 14.00
C GLY A 406 7.02 -11.14 12.63
N GLY A 407 6.23 -10.07 12.57
CA GLY A 407 5.89 -9.37 11.32
C GLY A 407 6.12 -7.86 11.43
N SER A 408 6.49 -7.21 10.32
CA SER A 408 6.94 -5.80 10.33
C SER A 408 5.90 -4.81 10.87
N PHE A 409 4.63 -5.08 10.66
CA PHE A 409 3.55 -4.26 11.20
C PHE A 409 3.52 -4.30 12.74
N ILE A 410 3.36 -5.49 13.33
CA ILE A 410 3.25 -5.69 14.79
C ILE A 410 4.50 -5.20 15.52
N GLU A 411 5.68 -5.52 14.99
CA GLU A 411 6.95 -5.13 15.59
C GLU A 411 7.19 -3.61 15.55
N THR A 412 6.61 -2.94 14.56
CA THR A 412 6.67 -1.47 14.48
C THR A 412 5.67 -0.82 15.43
N VAL A 413 4.48 -1.41 15.62
CA VAL A 413 3.55 -0.98 16.68
C VAL A 413 4.21 -1.10 18.06
N ASP A 414 4.91 -2.19 18.34
CA ASP A 414 5.60 -2.37 19.64
C ASP A 414 6.78 -1.40 19.83
N THR A 415 7.44 -1.03 18.73
CA THR A 415 8.59 -0.12 18.77
C THR A 415 8.19 1.33 18.98
N TYR A 416 7.14 1.79 18.30
CA TYR A 416 6.75 3.20 18.27
C TYR A 416 5.49 3.53 19.07
N GLY A 417 4.71 2.51 19.45
CA GLY A 417 3.51 2.69 20.25
C GLY A 417 3.82 3.24 21.63
N LYS A 418 2.98 4.17 22.09
CA LYS A 418 2.99 4.62 23.48
C LYS A 418 2.34 3.55 24.33
N TRP A 419 3.09 3.03 25.30
CA TRP A 419 2.60 1.98 26.20
C TRP A 419 1.76 2.57 27.32
N THR A 420 0.48 2.19 27.37
CA THR A 420 -0.47 2.54 28.45
C THR A 420 -1.21 1.28 28.87
N ASP A 421 -1.23 0.94 30.17
CA ASP A 421 -1.90 -0.26 30.70
C ASP A 421 -1.53 -1.57 29.95
N ASN A 422 -0.25 -1.71 29.58
CA ASN A 422 0.29 -2.82 28.78
C ASN A 422 -0.29 -2.94 27.34
N VAL A 423 -0.82 -1.84 26.81
CA VAL A 423 -1.26 -1.71 25.42
C VAL A 423 -0.32 -0.77 24.69
N ALA A 424 0.27 -1.22 23.58
CA ALA A 424 1.02 -0.34 22.68
C ALA A 424 0.04 0.42 21.77
N GLU A 425 0.02 1.75 21.86
CA GLU A 425 -0.96 2.57 21.12
C GLU A 425 -0.29 3.49 20.08
N LEU A 426 -0.81 3.41 18.85
CA LEU A 426 -0.57 4.32 17.74
C LEU A 426 -1.93 4.82 17.20
N PRO A 427 -2.58 5.78 17.90
CA PRO A 427 -3.94 6.21 17.57
C PRO A 427 -4.04 6.98 16.25
N ASN A 428 -2.92 7.41 15.67
CA ASN A 428 -2.83 8.17 14.41
C ASN A 428 -1.94 7.52 13.35
N GLY A 429 -1.77 6.20 13.43
CA GLY A 429 -0.91 5.45 12.54
C GLY A 429 0.58 5.63 12.89
N PHE A 430 1.45 5.33 11.93
CA PHE A 430 2.89 5.41 12.13
C PHE A 430 3.42 6.86 12.11
N PRO A 431 4.47 7.17 12.88
CA PRO A 431 5.04 8.52 12.96
C PRO A 431 5.83 8.94 11.70
N LYS A 432 6.15 7.99 10.82
CA LYS A 432 6.84 8.20 9.54
C LYS A 432 6.20 7.32 8.46
N PRO A 433 6.36 7.64 7.17
CA PRO A 433 5.88 6.77 6.09
C PRO A 433 6.44 5.36 6.23
N PHE A 434 5.58 4.35 6.06
CA PHE A 434 5.96 2.94 6.17
C PHE A 434 6.16 2.35 4.76
N VAL A 435 7.39 1.90 4.50
CA VAL A 435 7.81 1.32 3.22
C VAL A 435 8.11 -0.16 3.45
N THR A 436 7.32 -1.07 2.86
CA THR A 436 7.60 -2.51 2.89
C THR A 436 8.29 -2.92 1.60
N THR A 437 9.56 -3.29 1.65
CA THR A 437 10.32 -3.57 0.42
C THR A 437 10.19 -5.00 -0.08
N GLU A 438 9.55 -5.87 0.69
CA GLU A 438 9.29 -7.25 0.30
C GLU A 438 8.15 -7.82 1.17
N MET A 439 7.13 -8.37 0.53
CA MET A 439 6.06 -9.11 1.20
C MET A 439 5.45 -10.17 0.27
N GLY A 440 4.81 -11.19 0.81
CA GLY A 440 4.08 -12.17 0.00
C GLY A 440 3.77 -13.47 0.73
N SER A 441 3.17 -14.42 0.02
CA SER A 441 2.91 -15.78 0.53
C SER A 441 3.54 -16.82 -0.38
N ALA A 442 4.17 -17.85 0.16
CA ALA A 442 4.71 -18.95 -0.62
C ALA A 442 3.58 -19.86 -1.07
N THR A 443 3.79 -20.69 -2.09
CA THR A 443 2.77 -21.62 -2.58
C THR A 443 2.31 -22.68 -1.58
N CYS A 444 3.02 -22.85 -0.47
CA CYS A 444 2.65 -23.73 0.63
C CYS A 444 1.90 -23.01 1.77
N HIS A 445 1.84 -21.68 1.77
CA HIS A 445 1.14 -20.90 2.79
C HIS A 445 -0.35 -20.83 2.45
N TRP A 446 -1.20 -21.04 3.47
CA TRP A 446 -2.65 -20.99 3.33
C TRP A 446 -3.27 -20.17 4.47
N ASP A 447 -4.49 -19.71 4.21
CA ASP A 447 -5.26 -18.86 5.10
C ASP A 447 -6.00 -19.68 6.19
N LEU A 448 -7.21 -19.28 6.58
CA LEU A 448 -8.01 -19.95 7.59
C LEU A 448 -8.54 -21.30 7.08
N ASN A 449 -8.66 -22.28 7.99
CA ASN A 449 -9.22 -23.61 7.67
C ASN A 449 -10.71 -23.53 7.29
N GLU A 450 -11.40 -22.51 7.78
CA GLU A 450 -12.80 -22.21 7.54
C GLU A 450 -13.08 -21.80 6.09
N ILE A 451 -12.04 -21.41 5.33
CA ILE A 451 -12.18 -21.02 3.92
C ILE A 451 -12.21 -22.28 3.04
N PRO A 452 -13.35 -22.54 2.36
CA PRO A 452 -13.58 -23.82 1.66
C PRO A 452 -12.82 -23.95 0.34
N THR A 453 -12.53 -22.84 -0.35
CA THR A 453 -11.82 -22.79 -1.64
C THR A 453 -10.87 -21.59 -1.70
N ASN A 454 -9.87 -21.60 -2.57
CA ASN A 454 -8.92 -20.49 -2.75
C ASN A 454 -8.16 -20.08 -1.47
N ARG A 455 -7.96 -20.97 -0.50
CA ARG A 455 -7.24 -20.62 0.76
C ARG A 455 -5.79 -20.16 0.54
N TYR A 456 -5.18 -20.57 -0.56
CA TYR A 456 -3.83 -20.13 -0.97
C TYR A 456 -3.83 -18.72 -1.58
N ALA A 457 -4.84 -18.41 -2.39
CA ALA A 457 -5.03 -17.05 -2.88
C ALA A 457 -5.48 -16.10 -1.77
N SER A 458 -6.28 -16.60 -0.82
CA SER A 458 -6.78 -15.86 0.33
C SER A 458 -5.69 -15.25 1.19
N ILE A 459 -4.63 -16.00 1.51
CA ILE A 459 -3.52 -15.45 2.31
C ILE A 459 -2.77 -14.35 1.56
N GLU A 460 -2.63 -14.47 0.23
CA GLU A 460 -2.01 -13.46 -0.63
C GLU A 460 -2.85 -12.19 -0.72
N ASP A 461 -4.14 -12.35 -1.06
CA ASP A 461 -5.13 -11.28 -1.12
C ASP A 461 -5.21 -10.53 0.23
N ARG A 462 -5.28 -11.27 1.33
CA ARG A 462 -5.34 -10.71 2.68
C ARG A 462 -4.05 -9.97 3.06
N ASN A 463 -2.88 -10.46 2.67
CA ASN A 463 -1.60 -9.74 2.86
C ASN A 463 -1.62 -8.40 2.13
N ILE A 464 -2.05 -8.36 0.88
CA ILE A 464 -2.13 -7.12 0.09
C ILE A 464 -3.10 -6.13 0.75
N ARG A 465 -4.29 -6.60 1.17
CA ARG A 465 -5.26 -5.78 1.90
C ARG A 465 -4.70 -5.20 3.19
N ALA A 466 -3.99 -6.02 3.97
CA ALA A 466 -3.37 -5.57 5.22
C ALA A 466 -2.42 -4.39 4.94
N HIS A 467 -1.55 -4.52 3.94
CA HIS A 467 -0.57 -3.48 3.60
C HIS A 467 -1.24 -2.22 3.02
N ILE A 468 -2.33 -2.33 2.26
CA ILE A 468 -3.16 -1.17 1.88
C ILE A 468 -3.70 -0.44 3.12
N GLY A 469 -4.01 -1.19 4.19
CA GLY A 469 -4.54 -0.65 5.44
C GLY A 469 -3.53 0.14 6.28
N PHE A 470 -2.24 -0.20 6.25
CA PHE A 470 -1.24 0.44 7.13
C PHE A 470 -0.04 1.08 6.42
N ALA A 471 0.40 0.57 5.27
CA ALA A 471 1.62 1.01 4.59
C ALA A 471 1.38 2.19 3.65
N ASP A 472 2.44 2.93 3.34
CA ASP A 472 2.41 4.01 2.35
C ASP A 472 3.05 3.57 1.02
N VAL A 473 4.00 2.64 1.10
CA VAL A 473 4.63 1.99 -0.06
C VAL A 473 4.82 0.52 0.27
N PHE A 474 4.44 -0.39 -0.63
CA PHE A 474 4.83 -1.79 -0.48
C PHE A 474 5.15 -2.47 -1.80
N LEU A 475 6.01 -3.48 -1.73
CA LEU A 475 6.49 -4.26 -2.85
C LEU A 475 6.17 -5.73 -2.60
N VAL A 476 5.50 -6.38 -3.55
CA VAL A 476 5.31 -7.83 -3.51
C VAL A 476 6.56 -8.56 -3.99
N ALA A 477 6.90 -9.66 -3.34
CA ALA A 477 8.02 -10.53 -3.67
C ALA A 477 7.51 -11.75 -4.43
N ASP A 478 8.11 -12.22 -5.51
CA ASP A 478 8.99 -11.51 -6.48
C ASP A 478 8.32 -11.61 -7.85
N LEU A 479 8.70 -10.78 -8.83
CA LEU A 479 8.17 -10.96 -10.19
C LEU A 479 8.61 -12.30 -10.79
N TRP A 480 9.90 -12.61 -10.68
CA TRP A 480 10.53 -13.80 -11.22
C TRP A 480 11.05 -14.73 -10.13
N ASN A 481 11.16 -16.01 -10.44
CA ASN A 481 11.70 -16.99 -9.48
C ASN A 481 13.17 -16.71 -9.18
N ASN A 482 13.46 -16.46 -7.90
CA ASN A 482 14.80 -16.22 -7.35
C ASN A 482 15.32 -17.44 -6.53
N GLY A 483 14.69 -18.61 -6.67
CA GLY A 483 14.93 -19.78 -5.82
C GLY A 483 13.94 -19.92 -4.66
N VAL A 484 12.96 -19.03 -4.55
CA VAL A 484 11.93 -19.03 -3.50
C VAL A 484 10.51 -19.05 -4.10
N MET A 485 9.56 -19.65 -3.37
CA MET A 485 8.20 -19.98 -3.86
C MET A 485 7.21 -18.79 -3.86
N TYR A 486 7.68 -17.56 -4.06
CA TYR A 486 6.88 -16.33 -4.00
C TYR A 486 6.55 -15.71 -5.38
N ASN A 487 7.12 -16.23 -6.46
CA ASN A 487 7.12 -15.59 -7.77
C ASN A 487 5.72 -15.35 -8.37
N TYR A 488 5.50 -14.20 -9.01
CA TYR A 488 4.25 -13.83 -9.69
C TYR A 488 4.17 -14.35 -11.13
N LEU A 489 5.32 -14.49 -11.80
CA LEU A 489 5.40 -14.97 -13.18
C LEU A 489 6.22 -16.26 -13.29
N LYS A 490 5.83 -17.08 -14.26
CA LYS A 490 6.58 -18.22 -14.81
C LYS A 490 6.94 -17.93 -16.26
N GLY A 491 7.97 -18.60 -16.75
CA GLY A 491 8.49 -18.43 -18.11
C GLY A 491 9.91 -17.88 -18.09
N THR A 492 10.40 -17.48 -19.26
CA THR A 492 11.72 -16.89 -19.44
C THR A 492 11.60 -15.36 -19.42
N PRO A 493 12.31 -14.64 -18.54
CA PRO A 493 12.17 -13.18 -18.40
C PRO A 493 12.42 -12.37 -19.67
N ASP A 494 13.16 -12.90 -20.64
CA ASP A 494 13.47 -12.24 -21.92
C ASP A 494 12.55 -12.68 -23.09
N ASP A 495 11.53 -13.51 -22.85
CA ASP A 495 10.60 -14.01 -23.86
C ASP A 495 9.13 -13.92 -23.41
N LEU A 496 8.47 -12.84 -23.83
CA LEU A 496 7.06 -12.54 -23.55
C LEU A 496 6.09 -13.66 -23.94
N SER A 497 6.44 -14.49 -24.94
CA SER A 497 5.57 -15.58 -25.40
C SER A 497 5.46 -16.73 -24.40
N THR A 498 6.41 -16.82 -23.48
CA THR A 498 6.47 -17.87 -22.45
C THR A 498 5.84 -17.44 -21.12
N TRP A 499 5.50 -16.16 -20.97
CA TRP A 499 5.05 -15.61 -19.71
C TRP A 499 3.67 -16.11 -19.31
N GLN A 500 3.59 -16.63 -18.09
CA GLN A 500 2.37 -17.14 -17.46
C GLN A 500 2.26 -16.61 -16.03
N ALA A 501 1.06 -16.30 -15.59
CA ALA A 501 0.77 -16.02 -14.20
C ALA A 501 1.07 -17.26 -13.33
N ALA A 502 1.76 -17.04 -12.21
CA ALA A 502 2.06 -18.11 -11.27
C ALA A 502 0.82 -18.44 -10.41
N PRO A 503 0.60 -19.72 -10.07
CA PRO A 503 -0.49 -20.13 -9.19
C PRO A 503 -0.22 -19.68 -7.75
N CYS A 504 -1.27 -19.55 -6.94
CA CYS A 504 -1.12 -19.28 -5.52
C CYS A 504 -0.79 -20.57 -4.73
N SER A 505 -1.16 -21.75 -5.23
CA SER A 505 -0.88 -23.07 -4.63
C SER A 505 0.17 -23.89 -5.37
N ASP A 506 0.85 -24.80 -4.66
CA ASP A 506 1.70 -25.85 -5.27
C ASP A 506 0.95 -27.14 -5.60
N GLY A 507 -0.35 -27.19 -5.28
CA GLY A 507 -1.26 -28.30 -5.60
C GLY A 507 -1.04 -29.58 -4.78
N LYS A 508 -0.23 -29.54 -3.71
CA LYS A 508 0.09 -30.74 -2.92
C LYS A 508 -0.85 -31.00 -1.74
N ASP A 509 -1.61 -30.01 -1.30
CA ASP A 509 -2.59 -30.15 -0.21
C ASP A 509 -4.00 -30.27 -0.78
N ASP A 510 -4.57 -31.46 -0.68
CA ASP A 510 -5.93 -31.75 -1.14
C ASP A 510 -7.01 -31.04 -0.31
N ARG A 511 -6.69 -30.62 0.92
CA ARG A 511 -7.58 -29.81 1.78
C ARG A 511 -7.75 -28.40 1.21
N GLY A 512 -6.88 -27.96 0.31
CA GLY A 512 -6.86 -26.64 -0.31
C GLY A 512 -8.10 -26.27 -1.14
N GLY A 513 -8.82 -27.29 -1.64
CA GLY A 513 -9.79 -27.11 -2.72
C GLY A 513 -9.11 -26.73 -4.05
N VAL A 514 -9.92 -26.52 -5.09
CA VAL A 514 -9.43 -26.01 -6.38
C VAL A 514 -9.12 -24.52 -6.22
N ASP A 515 -7.90 -24.12 -6.57
CA ASP A 515 -7.53 -22.71 -6.67
C ASP A 515 -7.90 -22.19 -8.06
N THR A 516 -8.83 -21.25 -8.12
CA THR A 516 -9.25 -20.58 -9.36
C THR A 516 -8.53 -19.26 -9.57
N GLU A 517 -7.74 -18.81 -8.60
CA GLU A 517 -6.97 -17.58 -8.65
C GLU A 517 -5.52 -17.85 -9.04
N ASN A 518 -4.87 -16.79 -9.52
CA ASN A 518 -3.43 -16.76 -9.72
C ASN A 518 -2.91 -15.44 -9.15
N ARG A 519 -1.60 -15.37 -8.89
CA ARG A 519 -0.99 -14.23 -8.19
C ARG A 519 -1.16 -12.92 -8.95
N VAL A 520 -1.07 -12.96 -10.29
CA VAL A 520 -1.26 -11.78 -11.16
C VAL A 520 -2.70 -11.27 -11.06
N LYS A 521 -3.70 -12.16 -11.09
CA LYS A 521 -5.11 -11.81 -10.95
C LYS A 521 -5.39 -11.16 -9.60
N VAL A 522 -4.85 -11.71 -8.51
CA VAL A 522 -4.96 -11.14 -7.17
C VAL A 522 -4.31 -9.75 -7.12
N LEU A 523 -3.04 -9.62 -7.51
CA LEU A 523 -2.32 -8.34 -7.48
C LEU A 523 -2.98 -7.26 -8.34
N ARG A 524 -3.30 -7.57 -9.61
CA ARG A 524 -3.87 -6.60 -10.55
C ARG A 524 -5.15 -5.98 -10.00
N ARG A 525 -6.01 -6.79 -9.36
CA ARG A 525 -7.24 -6.30 -8.75
C ARG A 525 -6.98 -5.16 -7.75
N PHE A 526 -5.91 -5.28 -6.97
CA PHE A 526 -5.52 -4.25 -6.01
C PHE A 526 -4.74 -3.10 -6.64
N THR A 527 -3.78 -3.36 -7.53
CA THR A 527 -3.00 -2.29 -8.17
C THR A 527 -3.91 -1.36 -9.00
N LEU A 528 -4.89 -1.92 -9.70
CA LEU A 528 -5.84 -1.16 -10.49
C LEU A 528 -6.85 -0.36 -9.65
N ALA A 529 -7.22 -0.86 -8.47
CA ALA A 529 -8.15 -0.19 -7.58
C ALA A 529 -7.48 0.88 -6.69
N TYR A 530 -6.25 0.63 -6.22
CA TYR A 530 -5.59 1.40 -5.17
C TYR A 530 -4.32 2.13 -5.63
N ALA A 531 -3.59 1.60 -6.61
CA ALA A 531 -2.25 2.08 -7.00
C ALA A 531 -2.22 2.71 -8.41
N THR A 532 -3.35 3.30 -8.83
CA THR A 532 -3.47 4.00 -10.11
C THR A 532 -3.72 5.49 -9.85
N HIS A 533 -2.61 6.19 -9.62
CA HIS A 533 -2.49 7.60 -9.30
C HIS A 533 -2.56 8.54 -10.51
N GLY A 534 -3.02 9.77 -10.27
CA GLY A 534 -3.26 10.82 -11.26
C GLY A 534 -4.63 11.45 -11.07
N ARG A 535 -4.91 12.56 -11.75
CA ARG A 535 -6.19 13.27 -11.56
C ARG A 535 -7.37 12.40 -12.02
N PRO A 536 -8.42 12.18 -11.20
CA PRO A 536 -9.59 11.42 -11.61
C PRO A 536 -10.27 12.02 -12.84
N LEU A 537 -10.67 11.18 -13.79
CA LEU A 537 -11.49 11.57 -14.93
C LEU A 537 -12.98 11.46 -14.56
N PRO A 538 -13.83 12.44 -14.91
CA PRO A 538 -15.28 12.35 -14.72
C PRO A 538 -15.86 11.16 -15.50
N TYR A 539 -16.79 10.43 -14.89
CA TYR A 539 -17.51 9.36 -15.56
C TYR A 539 -18.90 9.11 -14.96
N THR A 540 -19.75 8.44 -15.72
CA THR A 540 -21.02 7.87 -15.25
C THR A 540 -21.08 6.40 -15.61
N TYR A 541 -21.85 5.63 -14.85
CA TYR A 541 -22.23 4.28 -15.25
C TYR A 541 -23.36 4.37 -16.28
N SER A 542 -23.17 3.76 -17.44
CA SER A 542 -24.18 3.66 -18.50
C SER A 542 -25.22 2.56 -18.19
N ASN A 543 -24.90 1.66 -17.26
CA ASN A 543 -25.78 0.60 -16.75
C ASN A 543 -25.87 0.60 -15.20
N PRO A 544 -26.31 1.71 -14.56
CA PRO A 544 -26.20 1.90 -13.12
C PRO A 544 -26.91 0.83 -12.29
N GLU A 545 -28.02 0.28 -12.78
CA GLU A 545 -28.74 -0.81 -12.08
C GLU A 545 -27.95 -2.13 -12.04
N ALA A 546 -27.04 -2.38 -12.98
CA ALA A 546 -26.22 -3.59 -13.00
C ALA A 546 -25.07 -3.56 -11.98
N VAL A 547 -24.67 -2.35 -11.56
CA VAL A 547 -23.56 -2.11 -10.62
C VAL A 547 -24.04 -1.65 -9.24
N LYS A 548 -25.36 -1.52 -9.06
CA LYS A 548 -25.98 -0.94 -7.87
C LYS A 548 -25.74 -1.80 -6.64
N ASN A 549 -25.04 -1.24 -5.64
CA ASN A 549 -24.63 -1.95 -4.42
C ASN A 549 -23.79 -3.20 -4.71
N GLU A 550 -23.07 -3.23 -5.83
CA GLU A 550 -22.22 -4.35 -6.24
C GLU A 550 -20.75 -3.97 -6.12
N LEU A 551 -19.89 -4.95 -5.80
CA LEU A 551 -18.45 -4.74 -5.56
C LEU A 551 -17.64 -4.66 -6.88
N VAL A 552 -18.15 -3.91 -7.85
CA VAL A 552 -17.54 -3.69 -9.16
C VAL A 552 -17.21 -2.22 -9.37
N TYR A 553 -15.97 -1.93 -9.71
CA TYR A 553 -15.42 -0.59 -9.68
C TYR A 553 -14.89 -0.19 -11.05
N PHE A 554 -15.10 1.07 -11.38
CA PHE A 554 -14.41 1.74 -12.48
C PHE A 554 -13.59 2.89 -11.90
N ARG A 555 -12.33 3.00 -12.29
CA ARG A 555 -11.43 4.11 -11.91
C ARG A 555 -10.70 4.58 -13.15
N ALA A 556 -10.75 5.88 -13.41
CA ALA A 556 -10.07 6.48 -14.54
C ALA A 556 -9.21 7.65 -14.06
N VAL A 557 -7.94 7.70 -14.47
CA VAL A 557 -7.02 8.79 -14.11
C VAL A 557 -6.23 9.31 -15.29
N ASP A 558 -5.92 10.60 -15.23
CA ASP A 558 -4.97 11.31 -16.08
C ASP A 558 -3.65 11.51 -15.33
N THR A 559 -2.62 10.78 -15.76
CA THR A 559 -1.30 10.81 -15.11
C THR A 559 -0.51 12.10 -15.39
N SER A 560 -0.95 12.95 -16.34
CA SER A 560 -0.26 14.21 -16.67
C SER A 560 -0.31 15.26 -15.55
N ALA A 561 -1.23 15.08 -14.59
CA ALA A 561 -1.32 15.91 -13.40
C ALA A 561 -0.35 15.50 -12.28
N LEU A 562 0.29 14.33 -12.39
CA LEU A 562 1.25 13.89 -11.39
C LEU A 562 2.49 14.80 -11.40
N PRO A 563 2.98 15.21 -10.21
CA PRO A 563 4.25 15.92 -10.14
C PRO A 563 5.38 15.01 -10.66
N PRO A 564 6.42 15.59 -11.29
CA PRO A 564 7.60 14.81 -11.67
C PRO A 564 8.20 14.08 -10.47
N ILE A 565 8.59 12.83 -10.63
CA ILE A 565 9.19 12.04 -9.56
C ILE A 565 10.49 12.73 -9.08
N PRO A 566 10.62 13.07 -7.78
CA PRO A 566 11.84 13.69 -7.26
C PRO A 566 13.08 12.82 -7.54
N GLY A 567 14.14 13.42 -8.07
CA GLY A 567 15.35 12.73 -8.50
C GLY A 567 15.33 12.46 -10.00
N SER A 568 14.53 11.49 -10.45
CA SER A 568 14.45 11.07 -11.86
C SER A 568 13.83 12.12 -12.79
N GLY A 569 12.95 12.97 -12.27
CA GLY A 569 12.14 13.88 -13.08
C GLY A 569 11.23 13.13 -14.06
N ALA A 570 10.93 11.86 -13.78
CA ALA A 570 10.00 11.07 -14.57
C ALA A 570 8.62 11.72 -14.56
N THR A 571 7.93 11.70 -15.70
CA THR A 571 6.54 12.12 -15.84
C THR A 571 5.82 11.15 -16.76
N SER A 572 4.50 11.12 -16.69
CA SER A 572 3.65 10.35 -17.59
C SER A 572 2.54 11.23 -18.15
N LYS A 573 2.01 10.84 -19.31
CA LYS A 573 0.82 11.46 -19.93
C LYS A 573 -0.21 10.40 -20.34
N LYS A 574 -0.11 9.21 -19.76
CA LYS A 574 -1.05 8.11 -20.00
C LYS A 574 -2.37 8.38 -19.30
N LEU A 575 -3.44 7.88 -19.90
CA LEU A 575 -4.75 7.74 -19.28
C LEU A 575 -4.92 6.28 -18.90
N LEU A 576 -5.22 6.02 -17.62
CA LEU A 576 -5.39 4.66 -17.10
C LEU A 576 -6.87 4.47 -16.78
N LEU A 577 -7.54 3.56 -17.49
CA LEU A 577 -8.96 3.23 -17.30
C LEU A 577 -9.09 1.80 -16.79
N ASN A 578 -9.53 1.66 -15.56
CA ASN A 578 -9.46 0.42 -14.79
C ASN A 578 -10.86 -0.09 -14.45
N PHE A 579 -11.10 -1.35 -14.72
CA PHE A 579 -12.29 -2.10 -14.34
C PHE A 579 -11.88 -3.19 -13.36
N VAL A 580 -12.57 -3.30 -12.22
CA VAL A 580 -12.21 -4.23 -11.15
C VAL A 580 -13.45 -4.88 -10.57
N ASN A 581 -13.46 -6.21 -10.45
CA ASN A 581 -14.50 -6.95 -9.75
C ASN A 581 -13.94 -7.57 -8.45
N PHE A 582 -14.40 -7.10 -7.30
CA PHE A 582 -14.05 -7.67 -5.97
C PHE A 582 -15.02 -8.76 -5.51
N ASN A 583 -16.02 -9.11 -6.32
CA ASN A 583 -16.88 -10.25 -6.07
C ASN A 583 -16.21 -11.52 -6.64
N GLU A 584 -15.83 -12.44 -5.76
CA GLU A 584 -15.19 -13.71 -6.12
C GLU A 584 -16.18 -14.78 -6.62
N GLN A 585 -17.48 -14.48 -6.63
CA GLN A 585 -18.54 -15.46 -6.91
C GLN A 585 -19.44 -15.09 -8.10
N LYS A 586 -19.44 -13.84 -8.54
CA LYS A 586 -20.37 -13.33 -9.56
C LYS A 586 -19.65 -12.51 -10.62
N SER A 587 -20.07 -12.71 -11.88
CA SER A 587 -19.65 -11.90 -13.03
C SER A 587 -20.57 -10.70 -13.24
N TYR A 588 -20.03 -9.65 -13.84
CA TYR A 588 -20.76 -8.42 -14.15
C TYR A 588 -20.34 -7.86 -15.50
N THR A 589 -21.29 -7.26 -16.20
CA THR A 589 -20.99 -6.33 -17.29
C THR A 589 -20.96 -4.93 -16.71
N VAL A 590 -19.82 -4.24 -16.83
CA VAL A 590 -19.65 -2.86 -16.37
C VAL A 590 -19.58 -1.95 -17.59
N ALA A 591 -20.57 -1.07 -17.73
CA ALA A 591 -20.62 -0.09 -18.81
C ALA A 591 -20.49 1.33 -18.25
N VAL A 592 -19.56 2.10 -18.81
CA VAL A 592 -19.25 3.46 -18.37
C VAL A 592 -19.14 4.41 -19.54
N ARG A 593 -19.42 5.68 -19.25
CA ARG A 593 -19.14 6.81 -20.11
C ARG A 593 -18.13 7.71 -19.43
N VAL A 594 -16.95 7.83 -20.00
CA VAL A 594 -15.83 8.59 -19.43
C VAL A 594 -15.64 9.88 -20.20
N THR A 595 -15.47 11.01 -19.51
CA THR A 595 -15.11 12.27 -20.15
C THR A 595 -13.59 12.35 -20.35
N MET A 596 -13.14 12.24 -21.60
CA MET A 596 -11.72 12.30 -21.94
C MET A 596 -11.20 13.76 -21.94
N PRO A 597 -9.90 14.00 -21.71
CA PRO A 597 -9.35 15.37 -21.68
C PRO A 597 -9.60 16.19 -22.95
N LYS A 598 -9.64 15.52 -24.12
CA LYS A 598 -9.95 16.11 -25.42
C LYS A 598 -10.74 15.13 -26.30
N ALA A 599 -11.54 15.64 -27.22
CA ALA A 599 -12.09 14.83 -28.30
C ALA A 599 -10.96 14.41 -29.27
N GLY A 600 -11.03 13.20 -29.82
CA GLY A 600 -10.02 12.66 -30.71
C GLY A 600 -9.84 11.16 -30.57
N SER A 601 -8.83 10.63 -31.29
CA SER A 601 -8.45 9.22 -31.23
C SER A 601 -7.41 8.99 -30.14
N TYR A 602 -7.56 7.89 -29.41
CA TYR A 602 -6.66 7.44 -28.35
C TYR A 602 -6.17 6.04 -28.70
N ALA A 603 -4.85 5.87 -28.77
CA ALA A 603 -4.23 4.56 -29.02
C ALA A 603 -3.60 4.03 -27.73
N GLY A 604 -3.47 2.72 -27.64
CA GLY A 604 -2.79 2.10 -26.52
C GLY A 604 -3.08 0.62 -26.39
N VAL A 605 -2.99 0.13 -25.16
CA VAL A 605 -3.06 -1.29 -24.87
C VAL A 605 -4.16 -1.58 -23.87
N ARG A 606 -4.91 -2.65 -24.12
CA ARG A 606 -5.83 -3.28 -23.16
C ARG A 606 -5.17 -4.52 -22.57
N TYR A 607 -5.23 -4.64 -21.25
CA TYR A 607 -4.84 -5.84 -20.50
C TYR A 607 -6.07 -6.48 -19.85
N GLY A 608 -6.40 -7.71 -20.26
CA GLY A 608 -7.48 -8.55 -19.74
C GLY A 608 -7.09 -9.44 -18.55
N SER A 609 -7.96 -10.40 -18.22
CA SER A 609 -7.83 -11.32 -17.08
C SER A 609 -7.10 -12.63 -17.40
N GLU A 610 -6.68 -12.81 -18.64
CA GLU A 610 -6.07 -14.03 -19.14
C GLU A 610 -4.73 -14.34 -18.46
N THR A 611 -4.42 -15.63 -18.30
CA THR A 611 -3.25 -16.07 -17.51
C THR A 611 -1.92 -15.98 -18.25
N SER A 612 -1.94 -15.84 -19.59
CA SER A 612 -0.72 -15.61 -20.38
C SER A 612 -0.64 -14.16 -20.82
N TYR A 613 0.58 -13.62 -20.90
CA TYR A 613 0.79 -12.25 -21.32
C TYR A 613 0.21 -11.97 -22.72
N THR A 614 0.46 -12.89 -23.66
CA THR A 614 0.02 -12.74 -25.06
C THR A 614 -1.49 -12.76 -25.22
N ALA A 615 -2.21 -13.52 -24.39
CA ALA A 615 -3.67 -13.54 -24.41
C ALA A 615 -4.27 -12.34 -23.66
N ALA A 616 -3.60 -11.88 -22.60
CA ALA A 616 -4.07 -10.75 -21.82
C ALA A 616 -3.95 -9.42 -22.58
N ARG A 617 -2.98 -9.30 -23.48
CA ARG A 617 -2.65 -8.04 -24.15
C ARG A 617 -3.36 -7.89 -25.49
N THR A 618 -3.99 -6.74 -25.71
CA THR A 618 -4.60 -6.38 -27.01
C THR A 618 -4.32 -4.90 -27.33
N GLU A 619 -3.85 -4.61 -28.55
CA GLU A 619 -3.75 -3.22 -29.04
C GLU A 619 -5.15 -2.65 -29.30
N VAL A 620 -5.37 -1.39 -28.94
CA VAL A 620 -6.66 -0.73 -29.10
C VAL A 620 -6.50 0.69 -29.63
N THR A 621 -7.49 1.11 -30.43
CA THR A 621 -7.69 2.51 -30.83
C THR A 621 -9.14 2.86 -30.55
N LEU A 622 -9.36 3.95 -29.81
CA LEU A 622 -10.66 4.36 -29.29
C LEU A 622 -10.90 5.83 -29.66
N ASP A 623 -12.07 6.14 -30.21
CA ASP A 623 -12.43 7.51 -30.58
C ASP A 623 -13.39 8.12 -29.56
N ALA A 624 -13.00 9.27 -28.99
CA ALA A 624 -13.79 9.99 -27.99
C ALA A 624 -14.34 11.31 -28.54
N LYS A 625 -15.58 11.67 -28.17
CA LYS A 625 -16.28 12.87 -28.66
C LYS A 625 -16.94 13.74 -27.57
N PRO A 626 -16.23 14.40 -26.65
CA PRO A 626 -15.06 13.95 -25.86
C PRO A 626 -15.40 12.78 -24.91
N GLU A 627 -16.64 12.31 -24.91
CA GLU A 627 -17.07 11.13 -24.17
C GLU A 627 -16.56 9.85 -24.86
N LEU A 628 -16.13 8.89 -24.05
CA LEU A 628 -15.74 7.55 -24.45
C LEU A 628 -16.61 6.53 -23.72
N ASP A 629 -17.39 5.77 -24.48
CA ASP A 629 -18.22 4.68 -23.97
C ASP A 629 -17.43 3.37 -23.98
N LEU A 630 -17.41 2.67 -22.84
CA LEU A 630 -16.77 1.37 -22.67
C LEU A 630 -17.74 0.40 -22.01
N SER A 631 -17.71 -0.86 -22.43
CA SER A 631 -18.44 -1.97 -21.80
C SER A 631 -17.52 -3.17 -21.70
N VAL A 632 -17.33 -3.67 -20.48
CA VAL A 632 -16.41 -4.76 -20.17
C VAL A 632 -17.14 -5.81 -19.34
N ASP A 633 -17.05 -7.06 -19.79
CA ASP A 633 -17.45 -8.21 -18.97
C ASP A 633 -16.30 -8.59 -18.04
N LEU A 634 -16.61 -8.66 -16.74
CA LEU A 634 -15.70 -9.08 -15.69
C LEU A 634 -16.23 -10.35 -15.06
N GLY A 635 -15.48 -11.44 -15.18
CA GLY A 635 -15.66 -12.64 -14.38
C GLY A 635 -15.40 -12.38 -12.89
N PRO A 636 -15.66 -13.38 -12.03
CA PRO A 636 -15.45 -13.24 -10.60
C PRO A 636 -13.98 -12.93 -10.30
N GLY A 637 -13.73 -11.87 -9.55
CA GLY A 637 -12.38 -11.46 -9.18
C GLY A 637 -11.50 -10.89 -10.30
N GLU A 638 -12.06 -10.64 -11.48
CA GLU A 638 -11.28 -10.19 -12.64
C GLU A 638 -11.04 -8.68 -12.65
N SER A 639 -10.03 -8.27 -13.42
CA SER A 639 -9.72 -6.87 -13.65
C SER A 639 -9.23 -6.64 -15.08
N VAL A 640 -9.55 -5.47 -15.63
CA VAL A 640 -9.17 -5.04 -16.98
C VAL A 640 -8.62 -3.61 -16.92
N GLN A 641 -7.55 -3.34 -17.65
CA GLN A 641 -6.97 -2.01 -17.77
C GLN A 641 -6.85 -1.58 -19.23
N TYR A 642 -7.17 -0.32 -19.51
CA TYR A 642 -6.75 0.38 -20.72
C TYR A 642 -5.67 1.39 -20.35
N ILE A 643 -4.54 1.34 -21.05
CA ILE A 643 -3.46 2.32 -20.96
C ILE A 643 -3.45 3.08 -22.28
N LEU A 644 -3.94 4.32 -22.27
CA LEU A 644 -4.22 5.09 -23.48
C LEU A 644 -3.37 6.36 -23.55
N GLU A 645 -3.12 6.82 -24.76
CA GLU A 645 -2.58 8.15 -25.05
C GLU A 645 -3.23 8.76 -26.30
N PRO A 646 -3.32 10.09 -26.41
CA PRO A 646 -3.88 10.73 -27.61
C PRO A 646 -3.02 10.48 -28.85
N VAL A 647 -3.65 10.21 -29.99
CA VAL A 647 -2.96 10.06 -31.28
C VAL A 647 -2.58 11.44 -31.83
N GLY A 648 -1.31 11.64 -32.17
CA GLY A 648 -0.80 12.86 -32.82
C GLY A 648 -0.54 14.04 -31.88
N ALA A 649 -0.29 13.77 -30.59
CA ALA A 649 0.03 14.77 -29.56
C ALA A 649 1.52 15.14 -29.47
#